data_AF-A0AAQ4D6C0-F1
#
_entry.id   AF-A0AAQ4D6C0-F1
#
_cell.length_a   1.000
_cell.length_b   1.000
_cell.length_c   1.000
_cell.angle_alpha   90.00
_cell.angle_beta   90.00
_cell.angle_gamma   90.00
#
_symmetry.space_group_name_H-M   'P 1'
#
loop_
_entity.id
_entity.type
_entity.pdbx_description
1 polymer ?
#
loop_
_entity_poly.entity_id
_entity_poly.type
_entity_poly.pdbx_seq_one_letter_code
_entity_poly.pdbx_strand_id
1 'polypeptide(L)'
;MKKKKACSDPGAAMDPTGPETSHETVRTAKSDADSVSAATAGTTSHANNDVFQSAKAPSTRSSLVAPSIGLDARAASDADVVKLGSDVVTVSQPRPASGLAASCPVSLGHQVEECFPKKESAEPAPSRVPSTTLLSLKYKICHSPVKTIAFVAAAVTAALAIVFALSVRFRREEGRRTNDEPFCCPERARHLARYVDRSLEPCADFARYVCSSGFRRDADQRPFNEYVAVERDVILGTTLHSDEYARFLGDLFRSCLRTLEHPRLLADELALGLIGTTGLKQAMTAGEVLNFFLVVSLKFSINTLLTVRKIDGEHGKLSSIQLVPYDIRLNDSQLEFFDFGLDTIVDRFNGKLNTTASPAQVVSIDTQLRGQYPSELHPSKLPIDEIGRLLPSYSRDRWVKDMTHFGWPEVASVTELLVYGTVYVSTIFKTLLNTKNWPAAFAYLLAYTAAGAYSDFDVSPQKAPPSSASNACLRATVDNMPNAWQFTYARIFSSHEKNARVNATFHAVLSAVIADVEESTLSPDKISVARNVLLGAVLIPPPTHLVLPDTTGVFANADRFGLAYYSALDHEFQLTRALTLLGLPRGIDAQRPASMFGHRVIPSAAFYPFLDFDGPAATARIDNMAVMGTSFAQLLWTAVKKSFLNHSWGAEAFSKLSTCMSFPADGIKDDVTVADKATSVVSRPFDAVRLLSINSVLRAMQGLPQAADWHRPRPSWSDWNLSHAQFFYVRHVFFACFFSGESLTARLLMEDANAALAYVGDFAEAFSCTPDSPTMNKRACLV
;
A
#
# COMPACT_ATOMS: atom_id res chain seq x y z
N MET A 1 -11.66 64.90 32.96
CA MET A 1 -10.50 65.36 32.15
C MET A 1 -9.91 64.15 31.44
N LYS A 2 -9.40 64.13 30.21
CA LYS A 2 -9.44 64.97 28.96
C LYS A 2 -9.25 63.92 27.82
N LYS A 3 -9.82 63.97 26.61
CA LYS A 3 -10.77 64.86 25.91
C LYS A 3 -11.55 63.98 24.89
N LYS A 4 -12.71 64.42 24.39
CA LYS A 4 -13.47 63.78 23.28
C LYS A 4 -12.75 63.94 21.92
N LYS A 5 -13.08 63.08 20.95
CA LYS A 5 -13.67 63.54 19.66
C LYS A 5 -14.49 62.43 18.97
N ALA A 6 -15.55 62.85 18.28
CA ALA A 6 -16.49 62.06 17.47
C ALA A 6 -16.98 62.94 16.29
N CYS A 7 -17.97 62.46 15.52
CA CYS A 7 -18.60 63.05 14.32
C CYS A 7 -17.90 62.68 12.98
N SER A 8 -18.61 62.37 11.87
CA SER A 8 -20.08 62.32 11.62
C SER A 8 -20.47 61.67 10.26
N ASP A 9 -21.71 61.17 10.19
CA ASP A 9 -22.56 60.84 8.99
C ASP A 9 -22.86 62.09 8.09
N PRO A 10 -23.75 62.12 7.04
CA PRO A 10 -24.83 61.18 6.62
C PRO A 10 -25.24 61.06 5.11
N GLY A 11 -26.32 60.31 4.82
CA GLY A 11 -27.19 60.44 3.61
C GLY A 11 -27.66 59.08 3.02
N ALA A 12 -28.86 58.55 3.31
CA ALA A 12 -30.20 58.86 2.75
C ALA A 12 -30.32 58.53 1.23
N ALA A 13 -31.11 57.57 0.70
CA ALA A 13 -32.47 57.03 0.92
C ALA A 13 -33.42 57.39 -0.24
N MET A 14 -34.01 56.41 -0.94
CA MET A 14 -35.31 56.54 -1.65
C MET A 14 -35.88 55.19 -2.11
N ASP A 15 -37.21 55.12 -2.06
CA ASP A 15 -38.18 54.08 -2.44
C ASP A 15 -39.45 54.88 -2.87
N PRO A 16 -40.60 54.34 -3.33
CA PRO A 16 -40.93 53.18 -4.19
C PRO A 16 -41.77 53.62 -5.44
N THR A 17 -42.29 52.68 -6.26
CA THR A 17 -43.68 52.72 -6.85
C THR A 17 -44.02 51.46 -7.68
N GLY A 18 -45.25 50.92 -7.55
CA GLY A 18 -45.90 50.02 -8.52
C GLY A 18 -46.69 50.79 -9.61
N PRO A 19 -47.80 50.30 -10.22
CA PRO A 19 -48.67 49.19 -9.76
C PRO A 19 -49.35 48.29 -10.88
N GLU A 20 -50.29 47.40 -10.45
CA GLU A 20 -51.51 46.90 -11.18
C GLU A 20 -51.38 45.96 -12.43
N THR A 21 -52.28 45.01 -12.77
CA THR A 21 -53.61 44.56 -12.23
C THR A 21 -54.09 43.16 -12.75
N SER A 22 -54.74 42.35 -11.88
CA SER A 22 -55.96 41.49 -12.12
C SER A 22 -55.96 40.32 -13.16
N HIS A 23 -56.82 39.25 -13.16
CA HIS A 23 -57.98 38.73 -12.38
C HIS A 23 -57.85 37.17 -12.28
N GLU A 24 -58.21 36.44 -11.20
CA GLU A 24 -59.53 35.85 -10.85
C GLU A 24 -60.05 34.74 -11.83
N THR A 25 -60.56 33.54 -11.46
CA THR A 25 -61.54 33.16 -10.41
C THR A 25 -61.57 31.65 -10.01
N VAL A 26 -61.70 31.38 -8.70
CA VAL A 26 -62.67 30.48 -7.99
C VAL A 26 -63.00 29.04 -8.48
N ARG A 27 -62.79 28.05 -7.58
CA ARG A 27 -63.86 27.14 -7.07
C ARG A 27 -63.48 26.38 -5.77
N THR A 28 -64.47 26.15 -4.90
CA THR A 28 -64.34 25.57 -3.54
C THR A 28 -65.49 24.63 -3.16
N ALA A 29 -65.22 23.55 -2.43
CA ALA A 29 -66.11 22.82 -1.48
C ALA A 29 -65.24 21.87 -0.63
N LYS A 30 -65.18 21.92 0.72
CA LYS A 30 -66.14 21.39 1.72
C LYS A 30 -66.53 19.92 1.45
N SER A 31 -65.96 18.95 2.17
CA SER A 31 -66.28 18.52 3.55
C SER A 31 -67.60 17.76 3.67
N ASP A 32 -67.55 16.55 4.24
CA ASP A 32 -68.32 16.15 5.43
C ASP A 32 -67.83 14.78 5.93
N ALA A 33 -68.17 14.43 7.17
CA ALA A 33 -67.72 13.23 7.86
C ALA A 33 -68.88 12.50 8.53
N ASP A 34 -68.86 11.17 8.52
CA ASP A 34 -69.54 10.23 9.43
C ASP A 34 -69.48 8.80 8.82
N SER A 35 -69.67 7.69 9.52
CA SER A 35 -69.12 7.12 10.79
C SER A 35 -69.77 5.72 10.97
N VAL A 36 -69.35 4.91 11.97
CA VAL A 36 -70.06 3.68 12.45
C VAL A 36 -69.99 2.44 11.50
N SER A 37 -69.68 1.18 11.89
CA SER A 37 -69.21 0.57 13.16
C SER A 37 -68.80 -0.92 13.00
N ALA A 38 -67.99 -1.44 13.95
CA ALA A 38 -68.01 -2.82 14.53
C ALA A 38 -67.70 -4.03 13.60
N ALA A 39 -67.14 -5.18 14.04
CA ALA A 39 -66.44 -5.66 15.26
C ALA A 39 -65.54 -6.86 14.77
N THR A 40 -64.61 -7.49 15.52
CA THR A 40 -64.65 -7.97 16.92
C THR A 40 -63.21 -8.29 17.40
N ALA A 41 -62.99 -8.28 18.72
CA ALA A 41 -61.69 -8.53 19.35
C ALA A 41 -61.32 -10.03 19.51
N GLY A 42 -60.05 -10.30 19.84
CA GLY A 42 -59.54 -11.65 20.15
C GLY A 42 -58.13 -11.63 20.79
N THR A 43 -58.03 -11.24 22.06
CA THR A 43 -56.79 -11.25 22.86
C THR A 43 -56.67 -12.50 23.74
N THR A 44 -55.52 -13.21 23.68
CA THR A 44 -54.89 -14.06 24.73
C THR A 44 -53.69 -14.78 24.11
N SER A 45 -52.63 -15.22 24.80
CA SER A 45 -51.99 -14.88 26.10
C SER A 45 -50.64 -15.65 26.17
N HIS A 46 -49.77 -15.34 27.12
CA HIS A 46 -48.54 -16.12 27.37
C HIS A 46 -48.80 -17.60 27.70
N ALA A 47 -47.89 -18.49 27.28
CA ALA A 47 -47.23 -19.48 28.16
C ALA A 47 -46.08 -20.23 27.44
N ASN A 48 -45.10 -20.70 28.22
CA ASN A 48 -43.95 -21.49 27.78
C ASN A 48 -44.36 -22.89 27.28
N ASN A 49 -43.48 -23.53 26.49
CA ASN A 49 -42.84 -24.78 26.93
C ASN A 49 -41.62 -25.18 26.09
N ASP A 50 -40.63 -25.72 26.78
CA ASP A 50 -39.47 -26.43 26.25
C ASP A 50 -39.85 -27.81 25.66
N VAL A 51 -38.80 -28.52 25.20
CA VAL A 51 -38.74 -29.95 24.86
C VAL A 51 -39.13 -30.29 23.42
N PHE A 52 -38.11 -30.58 22.61
CA PHE A 52 -38.16 -31.73 21.70
C PHE A 52 -36.85 -32.51 21.71
N GLN A 53 -36.93 -33.77 22.12
CA GLN A 53 -35.83 -34.74 22.04
C GLN A 53 -35.82 -35.43 20.68
N SER A 54 -34.60 -35.75 20.21
CA SER A 54 -34.21 -37.01 19.56
C SER A 54 -35.24 -37.72 18.66
N ALA A 55 -35.04 -37.63 17.34
CA ALA A 55 -35.60 -38.56 16.38
C ALA A 55 -34.49 -39.42 15.75
N LYS A 56 -34.56 -40.74 15.95
CA LYS A 56 -33.65 -41.73 15.35
C LYS A 56 -33.84 -41.81 13.83
N ALA A 57 -32.75 -41.81 13.07
CA ALA A 57 -32.77 -42.23 11.66
C ALA A 57 -32.72 -43.77 11.55
N PRO A 58 -33.51 -44.40 10.64
CA PRO A 58 -33.49 -45.84 10.43
C PRO A 58 -32.37 -46.29 9.49
N SER A 59 -31.85 -47.50 9.72
CA SER A 59 -30.85 -48.15 8.89
C SER A 59 -31.47 -48.96 7.75
N THR A 60 -31.00 -48.77 6.51
CA THR A 60 -31.17 -49.75 5.43
C THR A 60 -29.89 -49.90 4.61
N ARG A 61 -29.34 -51.12 4.59
CA ARG A 61 -28.31 -51.56 3.65
C ARG A 61 -28.94 -51.80 2.28
N SER A 62 -28.19 -51.54 1.19
CA SER A 62 -27.76 -52.58 0.24
C SER A 62 -26.80 -52.08 -0.85
N SER A 63 -25.60 -52.65 -0.86
CA SER A 63 -24.83 -53.15 -2.01
C SER A 63 -24.91 -52.44 -3.38
N LEU A 64 -23.75 -52.00 -3.92
CA LEU A 64 -23.05 -52.72 -5.00
C LEU A 64 -21.67 -52.10 -5.33
N VAL A 65 -20.64 -52.96 -5.35
CA VAL A 65 -19.38 -52.93 -6.13
C VAL A 65 -18.53 -51.64 -6.17
N ALA A 66 -17.33 -51.73 -5.58
CA ALA A 66 -16.14 -50.97 -5.99
C ALA A 66 -14.99 -51.96 -6.28
N PRO A 67 -14.19 -51.76 -7.34
CA PRO A 67 -12.99 -52.56 -7.58
C PRO A 67 -11.82 -52.08 -6.70
N SER A 68 -11.18 -53.02 -6.01
CA SER A 68 -10.01 -52.77 -5.17
C SER A 68 -8.71 -52.78 -5.98
N ILE A 69 -7.90 -51.73 -5.82
CA ILE A 69 -6.44 -51.80 -5.95
C ILE A 69 -5.87 -51.19 -4.68
N GLY A 70 -5.24 -52.01 -3.84
CA GLY A 70 -4.57 -51.57 -2.63
C GLY A 70 -3.09 -51.33 -2.85
N LEU A 71 -2.46 -50.60 -1.94
CA LEU A 71 -1.05 -50.76 -1.58
C LEU A 71 -0.86 -50.27 -0.14
N ASP A 72 -0.11 -51.04 0.64
CA ASP A 72 -0.03 -50.88 2.10
C ASP A 72 0.74 -49.64 2.55
N ALA A 73 0.21 -48.97 3.57
CA ALA A 73 0.96 -48.01 4.36
C ALA A 73 1.67 -48.74 5.52
N ARG A 74 3.00 -48.81 5.48
CA ARG A 74 3.83 -49.02 6.67
C ARG A 74 4.72 -47.81 6.89
N ALA A 75 4.47 -47.10 7.98
CA ALA A 75 5.35 -46.04 8.45
C ALA A 75 6.64 -46.66 9.01
N ALA A 76 7.78 -46.15 8.54
CA ALA A 76 9.07 -46.27 9.20
C ALA A 76 9.64 -44.87 9.37
N SER A 77 10.42 -44.67 10.43
CA SER A 77 11.03 -43.41 10.82
C SER A 77 12.21 -43.02 9.91
N ASP A 78 12.79 -41.86 10.22
CA ASP A 78 14.13 -41.42 9.83
C ASP A 78 14.26 -40.85 8.41
N ALA A 79 14.12 -39.52 8.34
CA ALA A 79 14.43 -38.71 7.16
C ALA A 79 15.87 -38.18 7.26
N ASP A 80 16.81 -38.94 6.69
CA ASP A 80 18.18 -38.51 6.46
C ASP A 80 18.29 -37.39 5.41
N VAL A 81 19.41 -36.67 5.43
CA VAL A 81 19.67 -35.51 4.55
C VAL A 81 19.84 -35.95 3.08
N VAL A 82 18.83 -35.68 2.24
CA VAL A 82 18.93 -35.92 0.79
C VAL A 82 19.66 -34.77 0.09
N LYS A 83 20.85 -35.07 -0.44
CA LYS A 83 21.53 -34.23 -1.45
C LYS A 83 20.75 -34.29 -2.77
N LEU A 84 20.44 -33.13 -3.35
CA LEU A 84 19.97 -33.05 -4.73
C LEU A 84 21.10 -33.39 -5.70
N GLY A 85 20.97 -34.52 -6.40
CA GLY A 85 21.82 -34.89 -7.52
C GLY A 85 21.45 -34.12 -8.78
N SER A 86 22.47 -33.77 -9.58
CA SER A 86 22.31 -33.11 -10.87
C SER A 86 22.16 -34.15 -11.99
N ASP A 87 20.98 -34.24 -12.60
CA ASP A 87 20.80 -34.94 -13.88
C ASP A 87 20.36 -33.97 -14.98
N VAL A 88 21.15 -33.96 -16.06
CA VAL A 88 20.98 -33.07 -17.22
C VAL A 88 20.07 -33.74 -18.23
N VAL A 89 18.87 -33.18 -18.44
CA VAL A 89 18.02 -33.57 -19.57
C VAL A 89 18.41 -32.77 -20.81
N THR A 90 19.16 -33.39 -21.71
CA THR A 90 19.46 -32.83 -23.05
C THR A 90 18.18 -32.77 -23.90
N VAL A 91 17.72 -31.56 -24.20
CA VAL A 91 16.64 -31.31 -25.17
C VAL A 91 17.25 -31.00 -26.54
N SER A 92 16.80 -31.73 -27.56
CA SER A 92 17.29 -31.63 -28.94
C SER A 92 16.95 -30.28 -29.59
N GLN A 93 17.96 -29.56 -30.10
CA GLN A 93 17.76 -28.35 -30.89
C GLN A 93 17.31 -28.68 -32.33
N PRO A 94 16.44 -27.85 -32.95
CA PRO A 94 16.22 -27.88 -34.39
C PRO A 94 17.36 -27.15 -35.14
N ARG A 95 17.67 -27.61 -36.35
CA ARG A 95 18.74 -27.04 -37.21
C ARG A 95 18.40 -25.61 -37.66
N PRO A 96 19.38 -24.68 -37.69
CA PRO A 96 19.22 -23.41 -38.39
C PRO A 96 19.43 -23.57 -39.91
N ALA A 97 18.71 -22.77 -40.70
CA ALA A 97 19.00 -22.60 -42.12
C ALA A 97 20.18 -21.63 -42.31
N SER A 98 21.02 -21.91 -43.31
CA SER A 98 22.22 -21.14 -43.65
C SER A 98 21.92 -19.96 -44.59
N GLY A 99 22.63 -18.83 -44.44
CA GLY A 99 22.37 -17.63 -45.28
C GLY A 99 23.26 -16.39 -45.06
N LEU A 100 24.58 -16.51 -45.29
CA LEU A 100 25.50 -15.44 -45.75
C LEU A 100 25.59 -14.07 -45.02
N ALA A 101 26.62 -13.99 -44.16
CA ALA A 101 27.75 -13.05 -44.23
C ALA A 101 27.56 -11.52 -44.47
N ALA A 102 27.97 -10.74 -43.47
CA ALA A 102 28.92 -9.62 -43.64
C ALA A 102 29.70 -9.37 -42.33
N SER A 103 30.97 -8.97 -42.41
CA SER A 103 31.93 -8.91 -41.29
C SER A 103 32.32 -7.49 -40.89
N CYS A 104 32.54 -7.26 -39.59
CA CYS A 104 33.43 -6.22 -39.04
C CYS A 104 33.66 -6.45 -37.52
N PRO A 105 34.90 -6.72 -37.06
CA PRO A 105 35.22 -6.73 -35.63
C PRO A 105 35.84 -5.38 -35.20
N VAL A 106 35.16 -4.62 -34.33
CA VAL A 106 35.78 -3.51 -33.61
C VAL A 106 36.21 -4.01 -32.23
N SER A 107 37.52 -4.22 -32.08
CA SER A 107 38.16 -4.44 -30.79
C SER A 107 38.44 -3.11 -30.11
N LEU A 108 37.92 -2.90 -28.92
CA LEU A 108 38.33 -1.83 -28.01
C LEU A 108 38.55 -2.42 -26.61
N GLY A 109 39.74 -2.98 -26.42
CA GLY A 109 40.30 -3.16 -25.09
C GLY A 109 40.85 -1.82 -24.60
N HIS A 110 40.47 -1.42 -23.39
CA HIS A 110 41.18 -0.38 -22.63
C HIS A 110 41.62 -0.96 -21.29
N GLN A 111 42.93 -1.15 -21.19
CA GLN A 111 43.61 -1.28 -19.90
C GLN A 111 43.53 0.07 -19.19
N VAL A 112 43.25 0.05 -17.89
CA VAL A 112 43.45 1.21 -17.02
C VAL A 112 44.80 1.01 -16.35
N GLU A 113 45.82 1.76 -16.79
CA GLU A 113 47.12 1.78 -16.13
C GLU A 113 47.05 2.53 -14.79
N GLU A 114 47.69 1.95 -13.78
CA GLU A 114 47.86 2.58 -12.47
C GLU A 114 48.92 3.68 -12.54
N CYS A 115 48.61 4.90 -12.07
CA CYS A 115 49.58 5.98 -11.93
C CYS A 115 49.34 6.80 -10.65
N PHE A 116 49.88 6.32 -9.53
CA PHE A 116 50.04 7.12 -8.31
C PHE A 116 51.54 7.33 -8.00
N PRO A 117 52.08 8.56 -8.13
CA PRO A 117 53.43 8.85 -7.69
C PRO A 117 53.47 8.96 -6.16
N LYS A 118 54.23 8.06 -5.51
CA LYS A 118 54.67 8.25 -4.12
C LYS A 118 55.42 9.58 -4.02
N LYS A 119 55.07 10.40 -3.02
CA LYS A 119 55.84 11.58 -2.66
C LYS A 119 56.47 11.37 -1.29
N GLU A 120 57.73 10.96 -1.29
CA GLU A 120 58.56 10.97 -0.09
C GLU A 120 58.76 12.42 0.36
N SER A 121 58.63 12.68 1.66
CA SER A 121 59.01 13.95 2.28
C SER A 121 59.99 13.66 3.40
N ALA A 122 61.26 14.02 3.16
CA ALA A 122 62.34 13.81 4.11
C ALA A 122 62.26 14.78 5.29
N GLU A 123 62.64 14.29 6.48
CA GLU A 123 62.88 15.12 7.66
C GLU A 123 64.15 15.97 7.50
N PRO A 124 64.14 17.26 7.86
CA PRO A 124 65.35 18.03 8.12
C PRO A 124 65.69 18.03 9.62
N ALA A 125 66.96 17.73 9.92
CA ALA A 125 67.52 17.74 11.26
C ALA A 125 67.47 19.12 11.96
N PRO A 126 67.45 19.18 13.31
CA PRO A 126 67.29 20.44 14.06
C PRO A 126 68.52 21.35 13.97
N SER A 127 68.29 22.63 13.69
CA SER A 127 69.34 23.65 13.58
C SER A 127 69.68 24.31 14.93
N ARG A 128 70.99 24.56 15.09
CA ARG A 128 71.69 25.12 16.24
C ARG A 128 71.02 26.28 16.98
N VAL A 129 71.09 26.21 18.31
CA VAL A 129 70.87 27.33 19.26
C VAL A 129 71.91 28.44 19.04
N PRO A 130 71.51 29.73 18.93
CA PRO A 130 72.42 30.87 19.04
C PRO A 130 72.50 31.39 20.49
N SER A 131 73.71 31.73 20.93
CA SER A 131 74.01 32.19 22.29
C SER A 131 73.41 33.57 22.61
N THR A 132 72.78 33.70 23.77
CA THR A 132 72.30 34.97 24.33
C THR A 132 73.46 35.89 24.69
N THR A 133 73.57 37.03 24.02
CA THR A 133 74.55 38.08 24.36
C THR A 133 73.89 39.11 25.28
N LEU A 134 74.39 39.24 26.52
CA LEU A 134 73.87 40.17 27.52
C LEU A 134 74.34 41.61 27.25
N LEU A 135 73.52 42.41 26.58
CA LEU A 135 73.72 43.86 26.41
C LEU A 135 72.93 44.66 27.46
N SER A 136 73.65 45.17 28.46
CA SER A 136 73.12 46.05 29.50
C SER A 136 72.82 47.45 28.93
N LEU A 137 71.55 47.71 28.59
CA LEU A 137 71.07 49.03 28.15
C LEU A 137 70.27 49.72 29.27
N LYS A 138 70.92 50.64 30.01
CA LYS A 138 70.27 51.48 31.02
C LYS A 138 69.41 52.57 30.36
N TYR A 139 68.15 52.25 30.06
CA TYR A 139 67.18 53.25 29.61
C TYR A 139 66.61 54.04 30.79
N LYS A 140 66.87 55.36 30.81
CA LYS A 140 66.34 56.29 31.82
C LYS A 140 64.92 56.73 31.42
N ILE A 141 63.92 56.03 31.93
CA ILE A 141 62.51 56.27 31.58
C ILE A 141 62.05 57.61 32.17
N CYS A 142 61.83 58.60 31.31
CA CYS A 142 61.05 59.78 31.66
C CYS A 142 59.56 59.45 31.49
N HIS A 143 58.81 59.39 32.60
CA HIS A 143 57.38 59.11 32.57
C HIS A 143 56.60 60.24 31.89
N SER A 144 56.20 60.02 30.63
CA SER A 144 55.13 60.77 29.98
C SER A 144 53.87 59.91 29.98
N PRO A 145 52.76 60.33 30.62
CA PRO A 145 51.56 59.50 30.78
C PRO A 145 50.92 59.12 29.44
N VAL A 146 51.12 59.92 28.39
CA VAL A 146 50.66 59.65 27.02
C VAL A 146 51.27 58.35 26.46
N LYS A 147 52.55 58.08 26.73
CA LYS A 147 53.22 56.85 26.27
C LYS A 147 52.69 55.61 27.01
N THR A 148 52.33 55.74 28.28
CA THR A 148 51.74 54.66 29.07
C THR A 148 50.35 54.29 28.54
N ILE A 149 49.50 55.30 28.26
CA ILE A 149 48.17 55.08 27.67
C ILE A 149 48.28 54.41 26.29
N ALA A 150 49.17 54.88 25.43
CA ALA A 150 49.39 54.28 24.11
C ALA A 150 49.86 52.83 24.19
N PHE A 151 50.75 52.50 25.14
CA PHE A 151 51.23 51.13 25.35
C PHE A 151 50.14 50.20 25.89
N VAL A 152 49.31 50.67 26.82
CA VAL A 152 48.15 49.91 27.34
C VAL A 152 47.12 49.68 26.23
N ALA A 153 46.81 50.70 25.42
CA ALA A 153 45.90 50.54 24.28
C ALA A 153 46.42 49.51 23.28
N ALA A 154 47.71 49.57 22.90
CA ALA A 154 48.33 48.61 22.01
C ALA A 154 48.31 47.17 22.58
N ALA A 155 48.59 47.00 23.88
CA ALA A 155 48.54 45.71 24.56
C ALA A 155 47.12 45.13 24.60
N VAL A 156 46.11 45.95 24.88
CA VAL A 156 44.69 45.53 24.86
C VAL A 156 44.25 45.15 23.44
N THR A 157 44.61 45.94 22.42
CA THR A 157 44.30 45.61 21.02
C THR A 157 44.98 44.29 20.58
N ALA A 158 46.24 44.07 20.97
CA ALA A 158 46.94 42.82 20.69
C ALA A 158 46.28 41.62 21.40
N ALA A 159 45.89 41.76 22.67
CA ALA A 159 45.18 40.72 23.41
C ALA A 159 43.82 40.38 22.77
N LEU A 160 43.04 41.38 22.38
CA LEU A 160 41.77 41.17 21.66
C LEU A 160 41.96 40.51 20.30
N ALA A 161 42.99 40.90 19.54
CA ALA A 161 43.33 40.27 18.27
C ALA A 161 43.74 38.79 18.45
N ILE A 162 44.46 38.45 19.51
CA ILE A 162 44.80 37.06 19.87
C ILE A 162 43.55 36.27 20.25
N VAL A 163 42.65 36.81 21.07
CA VAL A 163 41.38 36.15 21.43
C VAL A 163 40.49 35.95 20.18
N PHE A 164 40.43 36.92 19.27
CA PHE A 164 39.70 36.79 18.01
C PHE A 164 40.33 35.72 17.09
N ALA A 165 41.66 35.73 16.93
CA ALA A 165 42.36 34.72 16.14
C ALA A 165 42.19 33.30 16.72
N LEU A 166 42.25 33.15 18.05
CA LEU A 166 42.03 31.88 18.74
C LEU A 166 40.58 31.39 18.61
N SER A 167 39.58 32.27 18.74
CA SER A 167 38.16 31.88 18.60
C SER A 167 37.77 31.56 17.14
N VAL A 168 38.34 32.25 16.16
CA VAL A 168 38.23 31.86 14.74
C VAL A 168 38.92 30.52 14.48
N ARG A 169 40.09 30.27 15.08
CA ARG A 169 40.81 29.00 14.94
C ARG A 169 40.06 27.84 15.60
N PHE A 170 39.52 28.03 16.82
CA PHE A 170 38.69 27.05 17.51
C PHE A 170 37.47 26.68 16.66
N ARG A 171 36.68 27.65 16.18
CA ARG A 171 35.55 27.37 15.26
C ARG A 171 35.98 26.60 14.00
N ARG A 172 37.19 26.87 13.49
CA ARG A 172 37.72 26.24 12.27
C ARG A 172 38.32 24.86 12.49
N GLU A 173 38.81 24.55 13.70
CA GLU A 173 39.26 23.21 14.12
C GLU A 173 38.08 22.34 14.58
N GLU A 174 37.07 22.93 15.22
CA GLU A 174 35.82 22.25 15.62
C GLU A 174 35.01 21.87 14.38
N GLY A 175 34.84 22.79 13.42
CA GLY A 175 34.31 22.49 12.09
C GLY A 175 35.23 21.66 11.18
N ARG A 176 36.44 21.29 11.64
CA ARG A 176 37.29 20.29 10.95
C ARG A 176 37.14 18.91 11.57
N ARG A 177 37.11 18.82 12.90
CA ARG A 177 36.85 17.57 13.63
C ARG A 177 35.50 16.93 13.26
N THR A 178 34.46 17.73 13.02
CA THR A 178 33.17 17.23 12.50
C THR A 178 33.23 16.70 11.06
N ASN A 179 34.32 16.94 10.32
CA ASN A 179 34.55 16.40 8.97
C ASN A 179 35.55 15.22 8.95
N ASP A 180 36.25 14.94 10.06
CA ASP A 180 37.27 13.90 10.16
C ASP A 180 36.78 12.63 10.90
N GLU A 181 35.63 12.65 11.59
CA GLU A 181 34.91 11.41 11.91
C GLU A 181 34.12 10.95 10.67
N PRO A 182 34.44 9.79 10.08
CA PRO A 182 33.65 9.26 8.96
C PRO A 182 32.29 8.83 9.50
N PHE A 183 31.29 9.67 9.25
CA PHE A 183 29.90 9.33 9.58
C PHE A 183 29.51 7.98 8.99
N CYS A 184 28.73 7.24 9.76
CA CYS A 184 28.09 5.97 9.43
C CYS A 184 27.57 5.91 7.99
N CYS A 185 26.61 6.81 7.78
CA CYS A 185 25.74 6.85 6.62
C CYS A 185 25.36 8.33 6.35
N PRO A 186 26.32 9.24 6.04
CA PRO A 186 26.08 10.68 6.04
C PRO A 186 24.93 11.08 5.12
N GLU A 187 24.77 10.42 3.97
CA GLU A 187 23.65 10.70 3.07
C GLU A 187 22.31 10.25 3.65
N ARG A 188 22.20 9.06 4.28
CA ARG A 188 20.94 8.62 4.91
C ARG A 188 20.59 9.44 6.16
N ALA A 189 21.59 9.88 6.90
CA ALA A 189 21.42 10.85 7.98
C ALA A 189 20.91 12.20 7.46
N ARG A 190 21.57 12.78 6.44
CA ARG A 190 21.15 14.02 5.75
C ARG A 190 19.77 13.87 5.09
N HIS A 191 19.39 12.65 4.71
CA HIS A 191 18.11 12.33 4.10
C HIS A 191 16.98 12.42 5.13
N LEU A 192 17.02 11.61 6.21
CA LEU A 192 16.08 11.71 7.32
C LEU A 192 16.04 13.14 7.90
N ALA A 193 17.19 13.80 7.95
CA ALA A 193 17.34 15.17 8.41
C ALA A 193 16.54 16.23 7.63
N ARG A 194 16.16 15.94 6.38
CA ARG A 194 15.35 16.85 5.54
C ARG A 194 13.86 16.80 5.90
N TYR A 195 13.40 15.72 6.51
CA TYR A 195 11.98 15.40 6.69
C TYR A 195 11.47 15.58 8.12
N VAL A 196 12.36 15.45 9.10
CA VAL A 196 12.06 15.71 10.50
C VAL A 196 12.09 17.23 10.79
N ASP A 197 10.97 17.78 11.25
CA ASP A 197 10.86 19.16 11.71
C ASP A 197 11.29 19.30 13.18
N ARG A 198 12.57 19.61 13.36
CA ARG A 198 13.19 19.89 14.68
C ARG A 198 12.61 21.09 15.44
N SER A 199 11.75 21.90 14.84
CA SER A 199 11.03 22.96 15.57
C SER A 199 9.81 22.45 16.34
N LEU A 200 9.40 21.20 16.09
CA LEU A 200 8.33 20.53 16.80
C LEU A 200 8.89 19.65 17.93
N GLU A 201 8.10 19.47 18.99
CA GLU A 201 8.43 18.57 20.08
C GLU A 201 7.98 17.14 19.72
N PRO A 202 8.88 16.13 19.75
CA PRO A 202 8.53 14.74 19.41
C PRO A 202 7.46 14.16 20.35
N CYS A 203 7.40 14.64 21.59
CA CYS A 203 6.44 14.23 22.61
C CYS A 203 5.08 14.95 22.54
N ALA A 204 4.90 15.87 21.59
CA ALA A 204 3.63 16.57 21.34
C ALA A 204 2.87 16.00 20.12
N ASP A 205 3.58 15.68 19.04
CA ASP A 205 3.02 15.06 17.83
C ASP A 205 4.18 14.42 17.03
N PHE A 206 4.47 13.13 17.27
CA PHE A 206 5.65 12.48 16.69
C PHE A 206 5.52 12.28 15.17
N ALA A 207 4.32 12.01 14.67
CA ALA A 207 4.05 11.96 13.23
C ALA A 207 4.33 13.30 12.54
N ARG A 208 3.91 14.44 13.11
CA ARG A 208 4.29 15.75 12.58
C ARG A 208 5.76 16.05 12.77
N TYR A 209 6.36 15.70 13.91
CA TYR A 209 7.81 15.84 14.12
C TYR A 209 8.60 15.14 13.02
N VAL A 210 8.26 13.90 12.66
CA VAL A 210 9.01 13.13 11.66
C VAL A 210 8.73 13.53 10.20
N CYS A 211 7.54 14.05 9.90
CA CYS A 211 7.08 14.12 8.50
C CYS A 211 6.64 15.52 8.03
N SER A 212 6.40 16.48 8.93
CA SER A 212 5.81 17.78 8.55
C SER A 212 6.70 18.64 7.64
N SER A 213 8.04 18.55 7.72
CA SER A 213 8.90 19.29 6.78
C SER A 213 8.96 18.64 5.40
N GLY A 214 8.51 17.39 5.23
CA GLY A 214 8.23 16.81 3.92
C GLY A 214 6.98 17.41 3.27
N PHE A 215 5.91 17.63 4.04
CA PHE A 215 4.66 18.22 3.56
C PHE A 215 4.75 19.74 3.31
N ARG A 216 5.66 20.46 4.00
CA ARG A 216 5.86 21.91 3.82
C ARG A 216 6.76 22.30 2.64
N ARG A 217 7.48 21.35 2.03
CA ARG A 217 8.29 21.61 0.82
C ARG A 217 7.39 21.55 -0.42
N ASP A 218 7.93 22.05 -1.54
CA ASP A 218 7.30 21.89 -2.86
C ASP A 218 6.87 20.45 -3.09
N ALA A 219 5.74 20.26 -3.77
CA ALA A 219 5.16 18.94 -3.99
C ALA A 219 6.14 17.93 -4.62
N ASP A 220 7.13 18.43 -5.37
CA ASP A 220 8.21 17.67 -6.02
C ASP A 220 9.28 17.12 -5.05
N GLN A 221 9.45 17.66 -3.83
CA GLN A 221 10.46 17.22 -2.84
C GLN A 221 9.93 16.27 -1.76
N ARG A 222 8.78 15.63 -1.98
CA ARG A 222 8.17 14.71 -1.01
C ARG A 222 8.86 13.34 -1.04
N PRO A 223 8.92 12.60 0.09
CA PRO A 223 9.57 11.29 0.12
C PRO A 223 8.94 10.29 -0.85
N PHE A 224 7.61 10.33 -1.01
CA PHE A 224 6.89 9.55 -2.01
C PHE A 224 7.42 9.76 -3.44
N ASN A 225 7.96 10.93 -3.77
CA ASN A 225 8.53 11.17 -5.10
C ASN A 225 9.90 10.51 -5.28
N GLU A 226 10.62 10.21 -4.20
CA GLU A 226 11.86 9.44 -4.26
C GLU A 226 11.55 7.96 -4.49
N TYR A 227 10.45 7.44 -3.92
CA TYR A 227 9.90 6.13 -4.31
C TYR A 227 9.61 6.11 -5.81
N VAL A 228 8.72 7.00 -6.25
CA VAL A 228 8.33 7.19 -7.66
C VAL A 228 9.52 7.44 -8.58
N ALA A 229 10.59 8.10 -8.13
CA ALA A 229 11.80 8.29 -8.91
C ALA A 229 12.57 6.97 -9.10
N VAL A 230 12.80 6.20 -8.04
CA VAL A 230 13.42 4.86 -8.14
C VAL A 230 12.57 3.94 -9.02
N GLU A 231 11.25 3.97 -8.85
CA GLU A 231 10.30 3.22 -9.68
C GLU A 231 10.36 3.63 -11.16
N ARG A 232 10.38 4.93 -11.45
CA ARG A 232 10.52 5.47 -12.80
C ARG A 232 11.88 5.13 -13.41
N ASP A 233 12.98 5.20 -12.65
CA ASP A 233 14.33 4.88 -13.10
C ASP A 233 14.48 3.38 -13.41
N VAL A 234 13.78 2.50 -12.70
CA VAL A 234 13.69 1.06 -13.02
C VAL A 234 12.92 0.81 -14.32
N ILE A 235 11.84 1.54 -14.59
CA ILE A 235 11.07 1.42 -15.85
C ILE A 235 11.80 2.03 -17.05
N LEU A 236 12.47 3.17 -16.86
CA LEU A 236 13.12 3.92 -17.93
C LEU A 236 14.60 3.56 -18.15
N GLY A 237 15.21 2.82 -17.22
CA GLY A 237 16.64 2.51 -17.20
C GLY A 237 17.15 1.76 -18.43
N THR A 238 18.20 2.29 -19.06
CA THR A 238 18.81 1.73 -20.27
C THR A 238 19.58 0.43 -20.01
N THR A 239 20.09 0.24 -18.78
CA THR A 239 20.80 -0.97 -18.35
C THR A 239 19.89 -2.20 -18.19
N LEU A 240 18.57 -1.99 -18.19
CA LEU A 240 17.56 -3.03 -17.96
C LEU A 240 16.98 -3.60 -19.26
N HIS A 241 17.50 -3.22 -20.43
CA HIS A 241 17.03 -3.71 -21.73
C HIS A 241 17.21 -5.22 -21.94
N SER A 242 18.04 -5.90 -21.14
CA SER A 242 18.13 -7.37 -21.13
C SER A 242 16.98 -8.06 -20.38
N ASP A 243 16.24 -7.33 -19.54
CA ASP A 243 15.10 -7.86 -18.83
C ASP A 243 13.80 -7.62 -19.61
N GLU A 244 13.05 -8.69 -19.87
CA GLU A 244 11.81 -8.60 -20.66
C GLU A 244 10.68 -7.90 -19.89
N TYR A 245 10.62 -8.05 -18.57
CA TYR A 245 9.59 -7.43 -17.74
C TYR A 245 9.85 -5.94 -17.58
N ALA A 246 11.09 -5.54 -17.31
CA ALA A 246 11.46 -4.12 -17.27
C ALA A 246 11.15 -3.41 -18.60
N ARG A 247 11.45 -4.05 -19.74
CA ARG A 247 11.09 -3.51 -21.07
C ARG A 247 9.58 -3.41 -21.24
N PHE A 248 8.83 -4.45 -20.93
CA PHE A 248 7.37 -4.49 -21.04
C PHE A 248 6.67 -3.43 -20.18
N LEU A 249 7.06 -3.31 -18.91
CA LEU A 249 6.58 -2.25 -18.01
C LEU A 249 6.98 -0.87 -18.54
N GLY A 250 8.20 -0.75 -19.10
CA GLY A 250 8.70 0.39 -19.87
C GLY A 250 7.78 0.82 -21.00
N ASP A 251 7.38 -0.12 -21.85
CA ASP A 251 6.56 0.15 -23.03
C ASP A 251 5.10 0.45 -22.67
N LEU A 252 4.53 -0.25 -21.69
CA LEU A 252 3.21 0.06 -21.14
C LEU A 252 3.17 1.46 -20.52
N PHE A 253 4.18 1.83 -19.72
CA PHE A 253 4.32 3.14 -19.11
C PHE A 253 4.46 4.26 -20.15
N ARG A 254 5.31 4.07 -21.18
CA ARG A 254 5.46 5.03 -22.29
C ARG A 254 4.18 5.16 -23.12
N SER A 255 3.47 4.06 -23.35
CA SER A 255 2.19 4.04 -24.06
C SER A 255 1.13 4.82 -23.27
N CYS A 256 1.03 4.57 -21.96
CA CYS A 256 0.17 5.32 -21.05
C CYS A 256 0.46 6.83 -21.10
N LEU A 257 1.74 7.24 -21.03
CA LEU A 257 2.14 8.65 -21.08
C LEU A 257 1.63 9.36 -22.34
N ARG A 258 1.86 8.77 -23.52
CA ARG A 258 1.37 9.30 -24.81
C ARG A 258 -0.16 9.43 -24.84
N THR A 259 -0.86 8.53 -24.17
CA THR A 259 -2.33 8.48 -24.15
C THR A 259 -2.93 9.44 -23.12
N LEU A 260 -2.28 9.66 -21.97
CA LEU A 260 -2.74 10.62 -20.94
C LEU A 260 -2.65 12.08 -21.36
N GLU A 261 -1.78 12.43 -22.31
CA GLU A 261 -1.80 13.76 -22.94
C GLU A 261 -3.16 14.08 -23.61
N HIS A 262 -3.97 13.06 -23.90
CA HIS A 262 -5.27 13.17 -24.55
C HIS A 262 -6.34 12.32 -23.80
N PRO A 263 -6.98 12.82 -22.72
CA PRO A 263 -7.92 12.03 -21.90
C PRO A 263 -9.08 11.36 -22.66
N ARG A 264 -9.54 11.94 -23.78
CA ARG A 264 -10.53 11.31 -24.68
C ARG A 264 -9.97 10.11 -25.44
N LEU A 265 -8.70 10.14 -25.82
CA LEU A 265 -8.00 9.00 -26.42
C LEU A 265 -7.85 7.87 -25.40
N LEU A 266 -7.63 8.16 -24.12
CA LEU A 266 -7.63 7.14 -23.07
C LEU A 266 -9.00 6.42 -22.98
N ALA A 267 -10.10 7.17 -22.95
CA ALA A 267 -11.45 6.60 -22.92
C ALA A 267 -11.75 5.71 -24.16
N ASP A 268 -11.35 6.17 -25.34
CA ASP A 268 -11.45 5.44 -26.62
C ASP A 268 -10.62 4.14 -26.61
N GLU A 269 -9.33 4.24 -26.29
CA GLU A 269 -8.41 3.11 -26.23
C GLU A 269 -8.88 2.06 -25.22
N LEU A 270 -9.28 2.45 -24.00
CA LEU A 270 -9.82 1.52 -23.01
C LEU A 270 -11.09 0.81 -23.53
N ALA A 271 -12.04 1.54 -24.13
CA ALA A 271 -13.23 0.93 -24.71
C ALA A 271 -12.90 -0.07 -25.84
N LEU A 272 -12.01 0.30 -26.77
CA LEU A 272 -11.57 -0.57 -27.87
C LEU A 272 -10.79 -1.79 -27.38
N GLY A 273 -9.90 -1.61 -26.40
CA GLY A 273 -9.13 -2.67 -25.77
C GLY A 273 -10.03 -3.67 -25.06
N LEU A 274 -11.05 -3.19 -24.35
CA LEU A 274 -12.02 -4.02 -23.65
C LEU A 274 -12.88 -4.85 -24.64
N ILE A 275 -13.43 -4.22 -25.69
CA ILE A 275 -14.13 -4.95 -26.77
C ILE A 275 -13.23 -6.02 -27.39
N GLY A 276 -11.97 -5.68 -27.68
CA GLY A 276 -11.00 -6.56 -28.31
C GLY A 276 -10.59 -7.76 -27.48
N THR A 277 -10.61 -7.65 -26.14
CA THR A 277 -10.08 -8.68 -25.22
C THR A 277 -11.14 -9.48 -24.48
N THR A 278 -12.35 -8.94 -24.24
CA THR A 278 -13.45 -9.72 -23.66
C THR A 278 -14.27 -10.48 -24.69
N GLY A 279 -14.05 -10.22 -25.99
CA GLY A 279 -14.88 -10.75 -27.06
C GLY A 279 -16.33 -10.22 -26.99
N LEU A 280 -16.51 -8.95 -26.59
CA LEU A 280 -17.82 -8.31 -26.54
C LEU A 280 -18.46 -8.38 -27.94
N LYS A 281 -19.68 -8.92 -28.01
CA LYS A 281 -20.43 -9.06 -29.26
C LYS A 281 -21.52 -7.99 -29.31
N GLN A 282 -22.10 -7.82 -30.50
CA GLN A 282 -23.39 -7.17 -30.65
C GLN A 282 -24.38 -7.75 -29.61
N ALA A 283 -24.59 -9.08 -29.65
CA ALA A 283 -25.54 -9.82 -28.81
C ALA A 283 -24.82 -10.79 -27.88
N MET A 284 -25.25 -10.84 -26.61
CA MET A 284 -24.70 -11.75 -25.61
C MET A 284 -25.83 -12.49 -24.88
N THR A 285 -25.67 -13.80 -24.75
CA THR A 285 -26.48 -14.65 -23.88
C THR A 285 -26.15 -14.40 -22.40
N ALA A 286 -27.01 -14.86 -21.48
CA ALA A 286 -26.78 -14.78 -20.03
C ALA A 286 -25.39 -15.29 -19.60
N GLY A 287 -24.93 -16.39 -20.21
CA GLY A 287 -23.62 -16.95 -19.94
C GLY A 287 -22.45 -16.18 -20.58
N GLU A 288 -22.67 -15.42 -21.66
CA GLU A 288 -21.65 -14.52 -22.22
C GLU A 288 -21.54 -13.23 -21.41
N VAL A 289 -22.66 -12.69 -20.91
CA VAL A 289 -22.66 -11.56 -19.96
C VAL A 289 -21.97 -11.95 -18.64
N LEU A 290 -22.24 -13.15 -18.10
CA LEU A 290 -21.49 -13.65 -16.95
C LEU A 290 -20.01 -13.84 -17.27
N ASN A 291 -19.66 -14.43 -18.43
CA ASN A 291 -18.26 -14.58 -18.83
C ASN A 291 -17.54 -13.22 -18.94
N PHE A 292 -18.21 -12.17 -19.43
CA PHE A 292 -17.67 -10.80 -19.39
C PHE A 292 -17.36 -10.37 -17.96
N PHE A 293 -18.30 -10.52 -17.02
CA PHE A 293 -18.05 -10.19 -15.61
C PHE A 293 -16.93 -11.02 -14.98
N LEU A 294 -16.80 -12.30 -15.33
CA LEU A 294 -15.72 -13.17 -14.87
C LEU A 294 -14.36 -12.74 -15.42
N VAL A 295 -14.26 -12.43 -16.72
CA VAL A 295 -13.04 -11.87 -17.33
C VAL A 295 -12.68 -10.57 -16.62
N VAL A 296 -13.58 -9.59 -16.56
CA VAL A 296 -13.30 -8.28 -15.99
C VAL A 296 -12.93 -8.35 -14.50
N SER A 297 -13.66 -9.13 -13.70
CA SER A 297 -13.42 -9.24 -12.25
C SER A 297 -12.21 -10.09 -11.89
N LEU A 298 -11.99 -11.22 -12.58
CA LEU A 298 -11.02 -12.23 -12.15
C LEU A 298 -9.71 -12.15 -12.94
N LYS A 299 -9.80 -11.82 -14.23
CA LYS A 299 -8.66 -11.71 -15.14
C LYS A 299 -8.08 -10.30 -15.14
N PHE A 300 -8.94 -9.28 -15.09
CA PHE A 300 -8.51 -7.89 -15.14
C PHE A 300 -8.56 -7.16 -13.80
N SER A 301 -9.18 -7.74 -12.76
CA SER A 301 -9.37 -7.12 -11.44
C SER A 301 -10.08 -5.76 -11.45
N ILE A 302 -10.72 -5.39 -12.56
CA ILE A 302 -11.37 -4.08 -12.75
C ILE A 302 -12.76 -4.08 -12.14
N ASN A 303 -13.11 -2.95 -11.51
CA ASN A 303 -14.43 -2.73 -10.98
C ASN A 303 -15.46 -2.53 -12.11
N THR A 304 -16.57 -3.26 -12.04
CA THR A 304 -17.67 -3.25 -13.02
C THR A 304 -18.99 -3.43 -12.28
N LEU A 305 -20.14 -3.46 -12.98
CA LEU A 305 -21.47 -3.52 -12.34
C LEU A 305 -21.63 -4.69 -11.34
N LEU A 306 -20.90 -5.79 -11.57
CA LEU A 306 -20.89 -6.96 -10.69
C LEU A 306 -19.46 -7.51 -10.57
N THR A 307 -18.86 -7.41 -9.39
CA THR A 307 -17.56 -8.00 -9.07
C THR A 307 -17.73 -9.40 -8.50
N VAL A 308 -16.98 -10.36 -9.04
CA VAL A 308 -16.86 -11.73 -8.48
C VAL A 308 -15.64 -11.80 -7.57
N ARG A 309 -15.81 -12.23 -6.31
CA ARG A 309 -14.71 -12.32 -5.33
C ARG A 309 -14.59 -13.72 -4.73
N LYS A 310 -13.35 -14.18 -4.53
CA LYS A 310 -13.05 -15.41 -3.79
C LYS A 310 -13.08 -15.13 -2.28
N ILE A 311 -13.67 -16.02 -1.47
CA ILE A 311 -13.37 -16.07 -0.03
C ILE A 311 -12.54 -17.31 0.25
N ASP A 312 -11.26 -17.11 0.52
CA ASP A 312 -10.40 -18.15 1.07
C ASP A 312 -10.81 -18.44 2.52
N GLY A 313 -11.17 -19.70 2.79
CA GLY A 313 -11.32 -20.25 4.12
C GLY A 313 -9.99 -20.76 4.66
N GLU A 314 -10.07 -21.59 5.69
CA GLU A 314 -8.89 -22.10 6.37
C GLU A 314 -7.98 -22.93 5.45
N HIS A 315 -6.68 -22.77 5.65
CA HIS A 315 -5.62 -23.41 4.85
C HIS A 315 -5.72 -23.15 3.33
N GLY A 316 -6.32 -22.04 2.90
CA GLY A 316 -6.44 -21.65 1.49
C GLY A 316 -7.49 -22.44 0.71
N LYS A 317 -8.31 -23.27 1.38
CA LYS A 317 -9.48 -23.91 0.76
C LYS A 317 -10.51 -22.83 0.42
N LEU A 318 -11.12 -22.92 -0.76
CA LEU A 318 -12.23 -22.04 -1.12
C LEU A 318 -13.42 -22.26 -0.17
N SER A 319 -13.84 -21.23 0.55
CA SER A 319 -15.00 -21.32 1.46
C SER A 319 -16.30 -20.96 0.74
N SER A 320 -16.28 -19.89 -0.06
CA SER A 320 -17.42 -19.42 -0.85
C SER A 320 -16.95 -18.44 -1.94
N ILE A 321 -17.83 -18.15 -2.89
CA ILE A 321 -17.64 -17.10 -3.89
C ILE A 321 -18.70 -16.03 -3.65
N GLN A 322 -18.28 -14.77 -3.65
CA GLN A 322 -19.19 -13.62 -3.55
C GLN A 322 -19.53 -13.07 -4.93
N LEU A 323 -20.80 -12.70 -5.10
CA LEU A 323 -21.26 -11.80 -6.16
C LEU A 323 -21.61 -10.47 -5.50
N VAL A 324 -20.80 -9.44 -5.76
CA VAL A 324 -20.93 -8.12 -5.13
C VAL A 324 -21.24 -7.08 -6.20
N PRO A 325 -22.43 -6.46 -6.21
CA PRO A 325 -22.69 -5.32 -7.08
C PRO A 325 -21.81 -4.15 -6.61
N TYR A 326 -21.01 -3.58 -7.52
CA TYR A 326 -20.16 -2.46 -7.18
C TYR A 326 -21.01 -1.21 -6.88
N ASP A 327 -20.51 -0.32 -6.04
CA ASP A 327 -21.23 0.93 -5.73
C ASP A 327 -21.30 1.82 -6.98
N ILE A 328 -22.51 2.09 -7.44
CA ILE A 328 -22.77 2.86 -8.67
C ILE A 328 -22.70 4.37 -8.38
N ARG A 329 -22.37 4.76 -7.15
CA ARG A 329 -21.76 6.05 -6.85
C ARG A 329 -20.34 6.06 -7.40
N LEU A 330 -20.26 6.29 -8.72
CA LEU A 330 -19.04 6.69 -9.40
C LEU A 330 -18.36 7.80 -8.59
N ASN A 331 -17.06 7.67 -8.35
CA ASN A 331 -16.28 8.74 -7.73
C ASN A 331 -16.16 9.95 -8.69
N ASP A 332 -15.68 11.10 -8.22
CA ASP A 332 -15.59 12.33 -9.03
C ASP A 332 -14.87 12.09 -10.37
N SER A 333 -13.77 11.33 -10.40
CA SER A 333 -13.03 11.00 -11.64
C SER A 333 -13.84 10.13 -12.62
N GLN A 334 -14.65 9.21 -12.10
CA GLN A 334 -15.51 8.33 -12.88
C GLN A 334 -16.78 9.07 -13.37
N LEU A 335 -17.31 10.02 -12.59
CA LEU A 335 -18.37 10.93 -13.04
C LEU A 335 -17.87 11.84 -14.16
N GLU A 336 -16.72 12.50 -13.96
CA GLU A 336 -16.06 13.31 -14.99
C GLU A 336 -15.85 12.47 -16.27
N PHE A 337 -15.32 11.24 -16.16
CA PHE A 337 -15.17 10.30 -17.27
C PHE A 337 -16.48 9.96 -17.98
N PHE A 338 -17.55 9.70 -17.24
CA PHE A 338 -18.84 9.38 -17.81
C PHE A 338 -19.41 10.60 -18.56
N ASP A 339 -19.27 11.80 -18.00
CA ASP A 339 -19.77 13.04 -18.60
C ASP A 339 -19.00 13.48 -19.86
N PHE A 340 -17.67 13.32 -19.92
CA PHE A 340 -16.88 13.70 -21.11
C PHE A 340 -16.68 12.56 -22.13
N GLY A 341 -16.69 11.31 -21.67
CA GLY A 341 -16.24 10.14 -22.41
C GLY A 341 -17.36 9.32 -23.04
N LEU A 342 -18.59 9.37 -22.49
CA LEU A 342 -19.68 8.49 -22.89
C LEU A 342 -19.99 8.53 -24.39
N ASP A 343 -20.08 9.72 -25.00
CA ASP A 343 -20.33 9.87 -26.44
C ASP A 343 -19.28 9.12 -27.27
N THR A 344 -18.00 9.27 -26.90
CA THR A 344 -16.87 8.62 -27.59
C THR A 344 -16.96 7.10 -27.46
N ILE A 345 -17.30 6.59 -26.27
CA ILE A 345 -17.42 5.15 -25.99
C ILE A 345 -18.62 4.55 -26.74
N VAL A 346 -19.75 5.25 -26.78
CA VAL A 346 -20.95 4.83 -27.50
C VAL A 346 -20.70 4.80 -29.01
N ASP A 347 -20.06 5.82 -29.57
CA ASP A 347 -19.69 5.86 -30.99
C ASP A 347 -18.72 4.74 -31.37
N ARG A 348 -17.76 4.42 -30.49
CA ARG A 348 -16.82 3.32 -30.70
C ARG A 348 -17.47 1.95 -30.58
N PHE A 349 -18.36 1.76 -29.60
CA PHE A 349 -19.20 0.55 -29.50
C PHE A 349 -20.05 0.37 -30.77
N ASN A 350 -20.75 1.42 -31.19
CA ASN A 350 -21.57 1.46 -32.40
C ASN A 350 -20.77 1.12 -33.66
N GLY A 351 -19.64 1.80 -33.88
CA GLY A 351 -18.79 1.57 -35.05
C GLY A 351 -18.10 0.20 -35.07
N LYS A 352 -17.73 -0.33 -33.89
CA LYS A 352 -17.01 -1.60 -33.79
C LYS A 352 -17.93 -2.83 -33.87
N LEU A 353 -19.16 -2.73 -33.36
CA LEU A 353 -20.11 -3.84 -33.28
C LEU A 353 -21.34 -3.67 -34.19
N ASN A 354 -21.38 -2.62 -35.00
CA ASN A 354 -22.48 -2.27 -35.91
C ASN A 354 -23.82 -2.15 -35.14
N THR A 355 -23.83 -1.32 -34.11
CA THR A 355 -24.97 -1.04 -33.23
C THR A 355 -25.43 0.42 -33.33
N THR A 356 -26.60 0.72 -32.75
CA THR A 356 -27.25 2.04 -32.81
C THR A 356 -27.68 2.51 -31.41
N ALA A 357 -26.82 2.33 -30.40
CA ALA A 357 -27.04 2.88 -29.08
C ALA A 357 -26.87 4.41 -29.09
N SER A 358 -27.62 5.13 -28.27
CA SER A 358 -27.42 6.57 -28.05
C SER A 358 -26.95 6.84 -26.61
N PRO A 359 -26.14 7.90 -26.38
CA PRO A 359 -25.72 8.29 -25.03
C PRO A 359 -26.90 8.51 -24.07
N ALA A 360 -27.99 9.13 -24.55
CA ALA A 360 -29.21 9.34 -23.77
C ALA A 360 -29.87 8.02 -23.28
N GLN A 361 -29.83 6.95 -24.09
CA GLN A 361 -30.32 5.63 -23.65
C GLN A 361 -29.39 5.01 -22.60
N VAL A 362 -28.08 5.23 -22.70
CA VAL A 362 -27.10 4.77 -21.71
C VAL A 362 -27.29 5.50 -20.37
N VAL A 363 -27.42 6.83 -20.38
CA VAL A 363 -27.74 7.62 -19.17
C VAL A 363 -29.09 7.22 -18.56
N SER A 364 -30.09 6.88 -19.38
CA SER A 364 -31.37 6.37 -18.88
C SER A 364 -31.23 5.03 -18.14
N ILE A 365 -30.32 4.14 -18.58
CA ILE A 365 -30.04 2.86 -17.94
C ILE A 365 -29.26 3.05 -16.64
N ASP A 366 -28.25 3.92 -16.65
CA ASP A 366 -27.50 4.34 -15.46
C ASP A 366 -28.45 4.90 -14.38
N THR A 367 -29.31 5.86 -14.74
CA THR A 367 -30.29 6.47 -13.85
C THR A 367 -31.26 5.43 -13.27
N GLN A 368 -31.75 4.49 -14.10
CA GLN A 368 -32.63 3.41 -13.66
C GLN A 368 -31.96 2.48 -12.64
N LEU A 369 -30.68 2.14 -12.87
CA LEU A 369 -29.92 1.23 -12.02
C LEU A 369 -29.51 1.91 -10.70
N ARG A 370 -28.99 3.15 -10.74
CA ARG A 370 -28.71 3.96 -9.54
C ARG A 370 -29.95 4.14 -8.67
N GLY A 371 -31.10 4.44 -9.27
CA GLY A 371 -32.39 4.57 -8.57
C GLY A 371 -32.91 3.27 -7.92
N GLN A 372 -32.30 2.11 -8.21
CA GLN A 372 -32.62 0.82 -7.60
C GLN A 372 -31.50 0.26 -6.72
N TYR A 373 -30.38 0.96 -6.60
CA TYR A 373 -29.26 0.54 -5.75
C TYR A 373 -29.68 0.63 -4.26
N PRO A 374 -29.58 -0.46 -3.48
CA PRO A 374 -30.01 -0.46 -2.09
C PRO A 374 -29.04 0.34 -1.21
N SER A 375 -29.55 1.01 -0.17
CA SER A 375 -28.71 1.73 0.80
C SER A 375 -27.77 0.81 1.59
N GLU A 376 -28.15 -0.46 1.77
CA GLU A 376 -27.34 -1.48 2.43
C GLU A 376 -27.34 -2.79 1.61
N LEU A 377 -26.16 -3.40 1.48
CA LEU A 377 -25.97 -4.68 0.79
C LEU A 377 -25.86 -5.83 1.79
N HIS A 378 -26.96 -6.53 2.06
CA HIS A 378 -26.94 -7.75 2.85
C HIS A 378 -26.56 -8.98 1.99
N PRO A 379 -25.67 -9.87 2.48
CA PRO A 379 -25.36 -11.12 1.80
C PRO A 379 -26.52 -12.12 1.93
N SER A 380 -26.93 -12.70 0.80
CA SER A 380 -27.84 -13.85 0.75
C SER A 380 -27.05 -15.10 0.34
N LYS A 381 -27.29 -16.23 1.00
CA LYS A 381 -26.81 -17.54 0.54
C LYS A 381 -27.70 -18.04 -0.61
N LEU A 382 -27.10 -18.33 -1.76
CA LEU A 382 -27.76 -18.96 -2.91
C LEU A 382 -27.09 -20.32 -3.17
N PRO A 383 -27.79 -21.46 -3.05
CA PRO A 383 -27.26 -22.75 -3.48
C PRO A 383 -26.82 -22.69 -4.94
N ILE A 384 -25.63 -23.22 -5.26
CA ILE A 384 -25.07 -23.10 -6.61
C ILE A 384 -25.93 -23.82 -7.68
N ASP A 385 -26.64 -24.86 -7.28
CA ASP A 385 -27.61 -25.58 -8.12
C ASP A 385 -28.81 -24.68 -8.52
N GLU A 386 -29.05 -23.61 -7.75
CA GLU A 386 -30.09 -22.60 -8.00
C GLU A 386 -29.57 -21.35 -8.72
N ILE A 387 -28.32 -21.35 -9.24
CA ILE A 387 -27.76 -20.21 -9.99
C ILE A 387 -28.65 -19.79 -11.18
N GLY A 388 -29.41 -20.73 -11.74
CA GLY A 388 -30.43 -20.49 -12.77
C GLY A 388 -31.52 -19.46 -12.37
N ARG A 389 -31.74 -19.21 -11.08
CA ARG A 389 -32.65 -18.16 -10.58
C ARG A 389 -32.10 -16.74 -10.78
N LEU A 390 -30.78 -16.56 -10.78
CA LEU A 390 -30.13 -15.31 -11.15
C LEU A 390 -29.89 -15.24 -12.67
N LEU A 391 -29.48 -16.36 -13.26
CA LEU A 391 -28.99 -16.47 -14.62
C LEU A 391 -29.76 -17.54 -15.40
N PRO A 392 -30.85 -17.18 -16.09
CA PRO A 392 -31.62 -18.13 -16.89
C PRO A 392 -30.72 -18.93 -17.85
N SER A 393 -30.95 -20.25 -17.90
CA SER A 393 -30.17 -21.21 -18.70
C SER A 393 -28.68 -21.38 -18.32
N TYR A 394 -28.25 -20.85 -17.18
CA TYR A 394 -26.91 -21.11 -16.63
C TYR A 394 -26.97 -22.20 -15.54
N SER A 395 -26.12 -23.23 -15.64
CA SER A 395 -26.11 -24.39 -14.75
C SER A 395 -24.86 -24.44 -13.87
N ARG A 396 -24.89 -25.27 -12.81
CA ARG A 396 -23.71 -25.56 -11.99
C ARG A 396 -22.54 -26.09 -12.81
N ASP A 397 -22.76 -27.03 -13.73
CA ASP A 397 -21.67 -27.61 -14.53
C ASP A 397 -20.99 -26.54 -15.39
N ARG A 398 -21.77 -25.58 -15.91
CA ARG A 398 -21.22 -24.43 -16.64
C ARG A 398 -20.46 -23.47 -15.72
N TRP A 399 -21.00 -23.17 -14.53
CA TRP A 399 -20.28 -22.40 -13.51
C TRP A 399 -18.94 -23.03 -13.17
N VAL A 400 -18.92 -24.32 -12.85
CA VAL A 400 -17.70 -25.05 -12.50
C VAL A 400 -16.71 -25.05 -13.66
N LYS A 401 -17.17 -25.26 -14.89
CA LYS A 401 -16.32 -25.21 -16.09
C LYS A 401 -15.69 -23.82 -16.29
N ASP A 402 -16.51 -22.77 -16.28
CA ASP A 402 -16.07 -21.40 -16.55
C ASP A 402 -15.11 -20.93 -15.42
N MET A 403 -15.42 -21.19 -14.16
CA MET A 403 -14.55 -20.87 -13.02
C MET A 403 -13.25 -21.71 -12.98
N THR A 404 -13.29 -22.97 -13.44
CA THR A 404 -12.07 -23.80 -13.61
C THR A 404 -11.16 -23.25 -14.70
N HIS A 405 -11.71 -22.64 -15.76
CA HIS A 405 -10.92 -21.96 -16.79
C HIS A 405 -10.12 -20.79 -16.20
N PHE A 406 -10.69 -20.04 -15.24
CA PHE A 406 -9.97 -19.02 -14.47
C PHE A 406 -9.03 -19.60 -13.38
N GLY A 407 -8.74 -20.91 -13.42
CA GLY A 407 -7.76 -21.55 -12.53
C GLY A 407 -8.26 -21.73 -11.09
N TRP A 408 -9.57 -21.83 -10.87
CA TRP A 408 -10.18 -22.09 -9.55
C TRP A 408 -10.88 -23.45 -9.54
N PRO A 409 -10.18 -24.59 -9.71
CA PRO A 409 -10.80 -25.92 -9.78
C PRO A 409 -11.54 -26.30 -8.47
N GLU A 410 -11.20 -25.67 -7.35
CA GLU A 410 -11.86 -25.87 -6.05
C GLU A 410 -13.33 -25.43 -6.07
N VAL A 411 -13.75 -24.66 -7.07
CA VAL A 411 -15.16 -24.27 -7.27
C VAL A 411 -16.11 -25.46 -7.34
N ALA A 412 -15.64 -26.65 -7.75
CA ALA A 412 -16.45 -27.85 -7.82
C ALA A 412 -17.05 -28.24 -6.44
N SER A 413 -16.33 -27.99 -5.34
CA SER A 413 -16.80 -28.27 -3.97
C SER A 413 -17.63 -27.15 -3.35
N VAL A 414 -17.74 -25.97 -4.00
CA VAL A 414 -18.60 -24.89 -3.52
C VAL A 414 -20.06 -25.29 -3.67
N THR A 415 -20.82 -25.21 -2.57
CA THR A 415 -22.25 -25.52 -2.53
C THR A 415 -23.13 -24.28 -2.53
N GLU A 416 -22.61 -23.12 -2.12
CA GLU A 416 -23.35 -21.86 -2.01
C GLU A 416 -22.52 -20.65 -2.50
N LEU A 417 -23.21 -19.69 -3.10
CA LEU A 417 -22.72 -18.35 -3.42
C LEU A 417 -23.22 -17.36 -2.37
N LEU A 418 -22.41 -16.35 -2.07
CA LEU A 418 -22.81 -15.21 -1.24
C LEU A 418 -23.15 -14.02 -2.15
N VAL A 419 -24.44 -13.78 -2.35
CA VAL A 419 -24.95 -12.76 -3.27
C VAL A 419 -25.36 -11.54 -2.46
N TYR A 420 -24.61 -10.45 -2.61
CA TYR A 420 -24.89 -9.20 -1.92
C TYR A 420 -25.98 -8.44 -2.70
N GLY A 421 -27.13 -8.17 -2.07
CA GLY A 421 -28.24 -7.51 -2.74
C GLY A 421 -28.83 -8.32 -3.91
N THR A 422 -29.22 -9.57 -3.67
CA THR A 422 -29.77 -10.54 -4.66
C THR A 422 -30.81 -9.96 -5.63
N VAL A 423 -31.74 -9.12 -5.14
CA VAL A 423 -32.75 -8.46 -5.97
C VAL A 423 -32.08 -7.51 -6.97
N TYR A 424 -31.07 -6.76 -6.52
CA TYR A 424 -30.33 -5.81 -7.35
C TYR A 424 -29.45 -6.50 -8.39
N VAL A 425 -28.77 -7.59 -8.02
CA VAL A 425 -28.03 -8.45 -8.96
C VAL A 425 -28.97 -9.03 -10.04
N SER A 426 -30.19 -9.45 -9.66
CA SER A 426 -31.21 -9.88 -10.62
C SER A 426 -31.65 -8.74 -11.55
N THR A 427 -31.76 -7.51 -11.04
CA THR A 427 -32.08 -6.31 -11.85
C THR A 427 -30.99 -5.99 -12.88
N ILE A 428 -29.70 -6.10 -12.51
CA ILE A 428 -28.58 -5.94 -13.46
C ILE A 428 -28.74 -6.92 -14.62
N PHE A 429 -28.89 -8.22 -14.35
CA PHE A 429 -29.04 -9.22 -15.41
C PHE A 429 -30.32 -9.04 -16.24
N LYS A 430 -31.46 -8.69 -15.63
CA LYS A 430 -32.70 -8.36 -16.38
C LYS A 430 -32.52 -7.18 -17.31
N THR A 431 -31.74 -6.17 -16.90
CA THR A 431 -31.47 -4.97 -17.69
C THR A 431 -30.54 -5.27 -18.87
N LEU A 432 -29.45 -6.00 -18.62
CA LEU A 432 -28.47 -6.39 -19.65
C LEU A 432 -29.04 -7.40 -20.66
N LEU A 433 -29.93 -8.29 -20.24
CA LEU A 433 -30.54 -9.31 -21.10
C LEU A 433 -31.86 -8.88 -21.75
N ASN A 434 -32.24 -7.60 -21.62
CA ASN A 434 -33.43 -7.06 -22.27
C ASN A 434 -33.20 -6.88 -23.78
N THR A 435 -33.73 -7.80 -24.58
CA THR A 435 -33.60 -7.82 -26.05
C THR A 435 -34.19 -6.61 -26.77
N LYS A 436 -34.95 -5.72 -26.10
CA LYS A 436 -35.38 -4.44 -26.67
C LYS A 436 -34.30 -3.35 -26.59
N ASN A 437 -33.47 -3.38 -25.54
CA ASN A 437 -32.52 -2.32 -25.21
C ASN A 437 -31.05 -2.79 -25.17
N TRP A 438 -30.77 -4.04 -25.54
CA TRP A 438 -29.44 -4.67 -25.56
C TRP A 438 -28.28 -3.79 -26.07
N PRO A 439 -28.38 -2.93 -27.12
CA PRO A 439 -27.21 -2.17 -27.58
C PRO A 439 -26.85 -1.08 -26.57
N ALA A 440 -27.86 -0.38 -26.02
CA ALA A 440 -27.66 0.60 -24.97
C ALA A 440 -27.23 -0.05 -23.64
N ALA A 441 -27.75 -1.25 -23.33
CA ALA A 441 -27.39 -1.97 -22.11
C ALA A 441 -25.93 -2.49 -22.14
N PHE A 442 -25.44 -2.94 -23.29
CA PHE A 442 -24.03 -3.34 -23.45
C PHE A 442 -23.09 -2.14 -23.66
N ALA A 443 -23.55 -1.06 -24.29
CA ALA A 443 -22.82 0.22 -24.29
C ALA A 443 -22.65 0.78 -22.86
N TYR A 444 -23.69 0.69 -22.02
CA TYR A 444 -23.61 1.03 -20.60
C TYR A 444 -22.60 0.14 -19.86
N LEU A 445 -22.69 -1.18 -20.02
CA LEU A 445 -21.75 -2.13 -19.42
C LEU A 445 -20.29 -1.84 -19.82
N LEU A 446 -20.07 -1.50 -21.09
CA LEU A 446 -18.76 -1.10 -21.60
C LEU A 446 -18.28 0.22 -20.98
N ALA A 447 -19.10 1.27 -21.03
CA ALA A 447 -18.77 2.59 -20.50
C ALA A 447 -18.48 2.55 -19.00
N TYR A 448 -19.30 1.83 -18.24
CA TYR A 448 -19.10 1.65 -16.80
C TYR A 448 -17.79 0.90 -16.47
N THR A 449 -17.48 -0.15 -17.24
CA THR A 449 -16.24 -0.92 -17.04
C THR A 449 -15.00 -0.14 -17.49
N ALA A 450 -15.10 0.64 -18.56
CA ALA A 450 -14.04 1.55 -19.01
C ALA A 450 -13.82 2.68 -17.99
N ALA A 451 -14.87 3.18 -17.32
CA ALA A 451 -14.75 4.13 -16.21
C ALA A 451 -14.04 3.51 -15.00
N GLY A 452 -14.33 2.24 -14.70
CA GLY A 452 -13.61 1.46 -13.70
C GLY A 452 -12.11 1.36 -14.01
N ALA A 453 -11.75 1.04 -15.25
CA ALA A 453 -10.36 1.03 -15.71
C ALA A 453 -9.72 2.43 -15.67
N TYR A 454 -10.47 3.48 -16.03
CA TYR A 454 -10.00 4.86 -16.02
C TYR A 454 -9.63 5.34 -14.61
N SER A 455 -10.36 4.91 -13.57
CA SER A 455 -10.07 5.31 -12.20
C SER A 455 -8.71 4.83 -11.65
N ASP A 456 -8.11 3.80 -12.25
CA ASP A 456 -6.76 3.35 -11.86
C ASP A 456 -5.68 4.41 -12.14
N PHE A 457 -5.95 5.32 -13.08
CA PHE A 457 -5.02 6.37 -13.49
C PHE A 457 -5.18 7.67 -12.69
N ASP A 458 -6.21 7.80 -11.83
CA ASP A 458 -6.41 8.97 -10.92
C ASP A 458 -6.28 10.35 -11.61
N VAL A 459 -6.65 10.42 -12.89
CA VAL A 459 -6.55 11.65 -13.72
C VAL A 459 -7.90 12.35 -13.80
N SER A 460 -8.04 13.46 -13.08
CA SER A 460 -9.06 14.46 -13.41
C SER A 460 -8.57 15.31 -14.58
N PRO A 461 -9.31 15.41 -15.70
CA PRO A 461 -8.97 16.27 -16.83
C PRO A 461 -8.83 17.77 -16.49
N GLN A 462 -9.30 18.19 -15.31
CA GLN A 462 -9.37 19.60 -14.93
C GLN A 462 -8.28 20.04 -13.93
N LYS A 463 -7.49 19.13 -13.35
CA LYS A 463 -6.67 19.42 -12.14
C LYS A 463 -5.19 19.00 -12.21
N ALA A 464 -4.78 18.27 -13.24
CA ALA A 464 -3.51 17.53 -13.28
C ALA A 464 -2.37 18.27 -14.03
N PRO A 465 -1.27 18.70 -13.36
CA PRO A 465 -0.07 19.17 -14.06
C PRO A 465 0.68 17.99 -14.73
N PRO A 466 1.55 18.22 -15.74
CA PRO A 466 2.20 17.12 -16.47
C PRO A 466 2.98 16.10 -15.63
N SER A 467 3.52 16.52 -14.47
CA SER A 467 4.18 15.62 -13.52
C SER A 467 3.22 14.60 -12.88
N SER A 468 1.94 14.91 -12.74
CA SER A 468 0.95 13.97 -12.22
C SER A 468 0.58 12.88 -13.24
N ALA A 469 0.61 13.16 -14.54
CA ALA A 469 0.37 12.15 -15.58
C ALA A 469 1.45 11.05 -15.56
N SER A 470 2.72 11.42 -15.32
CA SER A 470 3.78 10.42 -15.10
C SER A 470 3.57 9.60 -13.84
N ASN A 471 3.14 10.21 -12.74
CA ASN A 471 2.92 9.48 -11.49
C ASN A 471 1.67 8.58 -11.56
N ALA A 472 0.64 9.03 -12.26
CA ALA A 472 -0.56 8.28 -12.62
C ALA A 472 -0.22 7.02 -13.42
N CYS A 473 0.47 7.16 -14.56
CA CYS A 473 0.90 6.02 -15.37
C CYS A 473 1.79 5.04 -14.60
N LEU A 474 2.66 5.56 -13.73
CA LEU A 474 3.54 4.73 -12.92
C LEU A 474 2.72 3.91 -11.91
N ARG A 475 1.91 4.58 -11.07
CA ARG A 475 1.05 3.92 -10.08
C ARG A 475 0.12 2.92 -10.74
N ALA A 476 -0.58 3.30 -11.82
CA ALA A 476 -1.47 2.41 -12.55
C ALA A 476 -0.73 1.18 -13.12
N THR A 477 0.54 1.32 -13.51
CA THR A 477 1.39 0.20 -13.94
C THR A 477 1.79 -0.69 -12.76
N VAL A 478 2.21 -0.12 -11.63
CA VAL A 478 2.65 -0.86 -10.44
C VAL A 478 1.50 -1.61 -9.77
N ASP A 479 0.37 -0.93 -9.55
CA ASP A 479 -0.77 -1.44 -8.80
C ASP A 479 -1.53 -2.54 -9.56
N ASN A 480 -1.57 -2.45 -10.90
CA ASN A 480 -2.18 -3.48 -11.77
C ASN A 480 -1.25 -4.62 -12.16
N MET A 481 0.07 -4.45 -12.01
CA MET A 481 1.07 -5.45 -12.42
C MET A 481 1.98 -5.88 -11.24
N PRO A 482 1.46 -6.14 -10.03
CA PRO A 482 2.26 -6.23 -8.81
C PRO A 482 3.25 -7.40 -8.81
N ASN A 483 2.91 -8.54 -9.42
CA ASN A 483 3.85 -9.65 -9.52
C ASN A 483 4.92 -9.34 -10.58
N ALA A 484 4.57 -8.86 -11.78
CA ALA A 484 5.55 -8.43 -12.78
C ALA A 484 6.53 -7.37 -12.24
N TRP A 485 6.03 -6.44 -11.42
CA TRP A 485 6.82 -5.46 -10.68
C TRP A 485 7.79 -6.14 -9.70
N GLN A 486 7.27 -6.98 -8.83
CA GLN A 486 8.01 -7.75 -7.84
C GLN A 486 9.12 -8.61 -8.46
N PHE A 487 8.88 -9.25 -9.62
CA PHE A 487 9.90 -10.01 -10.36
C PHE A 487 11.01 -9.12 -10.89
N THR A 488 10.65 -7.98 -11.50
CA THR A 488 11.61 -7.00 -12.00
C THR A 488 12.53 -6.54 -10.88
N TYR A 489 11.95 -6.12 -9.74
CA TYR A 489 12.71 -5.72 -8.57
C TYR A 489 13.54 -6.84 -7.95
N ALA A 490 13.00 -8.07 -7.88
CA ALA A 490 13.74 -9.20 -7.36
C ALA A 490 15.00 -9.49 -8.18
N ARG A 491 14.94 -9.36 -9.52
CA ARG A 491 16.09 -9.58 -10.41
C ARG A 491 17.12 -8.47 -10.35
N ILE A 492 16.71 -7.22 -10.07
CA ILE A 492 17.61 -6.06 -9.99
C ILE A 492 18.25 -5.92 -8.62
N PHE A 493 17.45 -6.00 -7.55
CA PHE A 493 17.87 -5.58 -6.21
C PHE A 493 18.10 -6.73 -5.22
N SER A 494 17.52 -7.91 -5.43
CA SER A 494 17.77 -9.06 -4.56
C SER A 494 19.10 -9.75 -4.92
N SER A 495 19.84 -10.12 -3.88
CA SER A 495 20.98 -11.03 -3.98
C SER A 495 20.86 -12.09 -2.89
N HIS A 496 21.63 -13.17 -2.99
CA HIS A 496 21.69 -14.19 -1.95
C HIS A 496 22.02 -13.59 -0.58
N GLU A 497 22.97 -12.65 -0.53
CA GLU A 497 23.36 -11.97 0.72
C GLU A 497 22.25 -11.07 1.28
N LYS A 498 21.60 -10.26 0.42
CA LYS A 498 20.49 -9.39 0.84
C LYS A 498 19.31 -10.22 1.37
N ASN A 499 18.97 -11.31 0.68
CA ASN A 499 17.95 -12.26 1.11
C ASN A 499 18.32 -12.93 2.45
N ALA A 500 19.59 -13.31 2.65
CA ALA A 500 20.06 -13.86 3.93
C ALA A 500 19.93 -12.86 5.09
N ARG A 501 20.21 -11.56 4.86
CA ARG A 501 20.02 -10.49 5.85
C ARG A 501 18.54 -10.25 6.18
N VAL A 502 17.66 -10.29 5.18
CA VAL A 502 16.20 -10.21 5.38
C VAL A 502 15.70 -11.46 6.15
N ASN A 503 16.22 -12.65 5.84
CA ASN A 503 15.87 -13.88 6.56
C ASN A 503 16.33 -13.86 8.03
N ALA A 504 17.54 -13.37 8.32
CA ALA A 504 18.01 -13.17 9.69
C ALA A 504 17.11 -12.18 10.47
N THR A 505 16.64 -11.12 9.79
CA THR A 505 15.69 -10.15 10.36
C THR A 505 14.34 -10.83 10.68
N PHE A 506 13.80 -11.62 9.74
CA PHE A 506 12.56 -12.38 9.95
C PHE A 506 12.67 -13.35 11.12
N HIS A 507 13.72 -14.18 11.20
CA HIS A 507 13.86 -15.17 12.28
C HIS A 507 14.00 -14.52 13.66
N ALA A 508 14.78 -13.44 13.78
CA ALA A 508 14.91 -12.71 15.05
C ALA A 508 13.56 -12.15 15.54
N VAL A 509 12.76 -11.60 14.62
CA VAL A 509 11.40 -11.12 14.91
C VAL A 509 10.45 -12.28 15.24
N LEU A 510 10.49 -13.38 14.49
CA LEU A 510 9.65 -14.55 14.74
C LEU A 510 9.91 -15.13 16.14
N SER A 511 11.18 -15.26 16.54
CA SER A 511 11.55 -15.70 17.90
C SER A 511 11.04 -14.75 18.98
N ALA A 512 11.10 -13.44 18.76
CA ALA A 512 10.57 -12.47 19.72
C ALA A 512 9.04 -12.51 19.83
N VAL A 513 8.31 -12.62 18.71
CA VAL A 513 6.84 -12.78 18.71
C VAL A 513 6.42 -14.09 19.39
N ILE A 514 7.16 -15.19 19.21
CA ILE A 514 6.91 -16.45 19.94
C ILE A 514 7.10 -16.25 21.44
N ALA A 515 8.19 -15.59 21.88
CA ALA A 515 8.43 -15.31 23.29
C ALA A 515 7.34 -14.41 23.91
N ASP A 516 6.89 -13.37 23.18
CA ASP A 516 5.78 -12.52 23.64
C ASP A 516 4.47 -13.31 23.80
N VAL A 517 4.18 -14.26 22.88
CA VAL A 517 3.02 -15.16 23.00
C VAL A 517 3.17 -16.11 24.17
N GLU A 518 4.36 -16.69 24.40
CA GLU A 518 4.64 -17.62 25.51
C GLU A 518 4.60 -16.96 26.89
N GLU A 519 4.92 -15.66 26.98
CA GLU A 519 4.87 -14.87 28.22
C GLU A 519 3.53 -14.12 28.45
N SER A 520 2.63 -14.12 27.46
CA SER A 520 1.34 -13.42 27.52
C SER A 520 0.41 -14.00 28.59
N THR A 521 -0.59 -13.21 29.03
CA THR A 521 -1.64 -13.68 29.97
C THR A 521 -2.72 -14.54 29.29
N LEU A 522 -2.45 -15.11 28.11
CA LEU A 522 -3.36 -16.03 27.43
C LEU A 522 -3.39 -17.37 28.17
N SER A 523 -4.50 -18.12 28.09
CA SER A 523 -4.54 -19.47 28.65
C SER A 523 -3.63 -20.42 27.87
N PRO A 524 -3.08 -21.49 28.49
CA PRO A 524 -2.08 -22.36 27.85
C PRO A 524 -2.48 -22.92 26.48
N ASP A 525 -3.75 -23.28 26.29
CA ASP A 525 -4.27 -23.76 24.99
C ASP A 525 -4.19 -22.69 23.89
N LYS A 526 -4.41 -21.41 24.25
CA LYS A 526 -4.33 -20.28 23.33
C LYS A 526 -2.89 -19.95 22.95
N ILE A 527 -1.97 -20.02 23.93
CA ILE A 527 -0.53 -19.94 23.70
C ILE A 527 -0.10 -21.04 22.74
N SER A 528 -0.53 -22.30 22.97
CA SER A 528 -0.22 -23.44 22.10
C SER A 528 -0.70 -23.24 20.66
N VAL A 529 -1.94 -22.78 20.44
CA VAL A 529 -2.45 -22.51 19.08
C VAL A 529 -1.70 -21.36 18.40
N ALA A 530 -1.49 -20.23 19.09
CA ALA A 530 -0.74 -19.10 18.54
C ALA A 530 0.71 -19.51 18.18
N ARG A 531 1.37 -20.23 19.08
CA ARG A 531 2.70 -20.81 18.87
C ARG A 531 2.74 -21.74 17.66
N ASN A 532 1.74 -22.61 17.47
CA ASN A 532 1.68 -23.51 16.31
C ASN A 532 1.50 -22.73 14.99
N VAL A 533 0.71 -21.64 14.99
CA VAL A 533 0.58 -20.74 13.82
C VAL A 533 1.91 -20.06 13.47
N LEU A 534 2.65 -19.63 14.49
CA LEU A 534 3.97 -18.98 14.36
C LEU A 534 5.07 -19.96 13.95
N LEU A 535 5.11 -21.17 14.51
CA LEU A 535 6.07 -22.21 14.13
C LEU A 535 5.86 -22.73 12.70
N GLY A 536 4.64 -22.61 12.17
CA GLY A 536 4.38 -22.84 10.74
C GLY A 536 4.88 -21.70 9.83
N ALA A 537 5.27 -20.54 10.37
CA ALA A 537 5.60 -19.37 9.58
C ALA A 537 6.97 -19.49 8.89
N VAL A 538 6.97 -19.41 7.55
CA VAL A 538 8.18 -19.57 6.71
C VAL A 538 8.35 -18.34 5.83
N LEU A 539 9.54 -17.73 5.86
CA LEU A 539 9.92 -16.71 4.89
C LEU A 539 10.26 -17.37 3.55
N ILE A 540 9.61 -16.93 2.48
CA ILE A 540 9.97 -17.26 1.10
C ILE A 540 10.68 -16.03 0.52
N PRO A 541 11.92 -16.14 0.02
CA PRO A 541 12.61 -15.01 -0.60
C PRO A 541 11.89 -14.55 -1.88
N PRO A 542 12.10 -13.30 -2.33
CA PRO A 542 11.53 -12.83 -3.59
C PRO A 542 12.01 -13.72 -4.74
N PRO A 543 11.11 -14.22 -5.60
CA PRO A 543 11.50 -15.15 -6.65
C PRO A 543 12.29 -14.45 -7.76
N THR A 544 13.53 -14.89 -7.99
CA THR A 544 14.46 -14.30 -8.98
C THR A 544 14.52 -15.03 -10.32
N HIS A 545 13.99 -16.27 -10.39
CA HIS A 545 14.22 -17.20 -11.51
C HIS A 545 12.96 -17.95 -11.97
N LEU A 546 11.76 -17.39 -11.82
CA LEU A 546 10.62 -17.98 -12.52
C LEU A 546 10.81 -17.80 -14.04
N VAL A 547 10.80 -18.92 -14.76
CA VAL A 547 10.59 -18.94 -16.21
C VAL A 547 9.10 -18.73 -16.42
N LEU A 548 8.74 -17.65 -17.09
CA LEU A 548 7.36 -17.18 -17.21
C LEU A 548 6.83 -17.40 -18.63
N PRO A 549 5.49 -17.33 -18.83
CA PRO A 549 4.89 -17.44 -20.16
C PRO A 549 5.50 -16.43 -21.14
N ASP A 550 5.56 -16.82 -22.41
CA ASP A 550 6.10 -16.02 -23.51
C ASP A 550 5.42 -14.63 -23.57
N THR A 551 6.20 -13.58 -23.35
CA THR A 551 5.74 -12.18 -23.32
C THR A 551 5.64 -11.54 -24.70
N THR A 552 6.18 -12.18 -25.76
CA THR A 552 6.31 -11.59 -27.10
C THR A 552 4.99 -11.10 -27.70
N GLY A 553 3.88 -11.79 -27.40
CA GLY A 553 2.54 -11.39 -27.85
C GLY A 553 2.03 -10.07 -27.25
N VAL A 554 2.54 -9.65 -26.10
CA VAL A 554 2.10 -8.42 -25.42
C VAL A 554 2.71 -7.17 -26.07
N PHE A 555 3.98 -7.26 -26.50
CA PHE A 555 4.70 -6.15 -27.15
C PHE A 555 4.10 -5.74 -28.51
N ALA A 556 3.37 -6.63 -29.19
CA ALA A 556 2.78 -6.37 -30.50
C ALA A 556 1.78 -5.20 -30.54
N ASN A 557 1.27 -4.78 -29.37
CA ASN A 557 0.24 -3.75 -29.23
C ASN A 557 0.71 -2.44 -28.56
N ALA A 558 2.02 -2.21 -28.41
CA ALA A 558 2.56 -1.07 -27.65
C ALA A 558 2.04 0.32 -28.12
N ASP A 559 1.69 0.48 -29.41
CA ASP A 559 1.12 1.72 -29.95
C ASP A 559 -0.40 1.88 -29.73
N ARG A 560 -1.07 0.90 -29.11
CA ARG A 560 -2.49 0.92 -28.73
C ARG A 560 -2.64 0.64 -27.25
N PHE A 561 -2.58 1.72 -26.47
CA PHE A 561 -2.52 1.65 -25.01
C PHE A 561 -3.58 0.73 -24.40
N GLY A 562 -4.84 0.80 -24.85
CA GLY A 562 -5.91 0.01 -24.25
C GLY A 562 -5.71 -1.49 -24.47
N LEU A 563 -5.32 -1.90 -25.69
CA LEU A 563 -4.99 -3.30 -25.95
C LEU A 563 -3.76 -3.74 -25.15
N ALA A 564 -2.71 -2.91 -25.08
CA ALA A 564 -1.52 -3.19 -24.28
C ALA A 564 -1.87 -3.37 -22.78
N TYR A 565 -2.72 -2.52 -22.22
CA TYR A 565 -3.15 -2.57 -20.82
C TYR A 565 -4.01 -3.81 -20.50
N TYR A 566 -5.00 -4.18 -21.33
CA TYR A 566 -5.75 -5.42 -21.09
C TYR A 566 -4.93 -6.70 -21.37
N SER A 567 -3.98 -6.67 -22.32
CA SER A 567 -3.00 -7.75 -22.49
C SER A 567 -2.02 -7.85 -21.31
N ALA A 568 -1.66 -6.72 -20.71
CA ALA A 568 -0.86 -6.68 -19.49
C ALA A 568 -1.59 -7.34 -18.33
N LEU A 569 -2.85 -6.96 -18.09
CA LEU A 569 -3.69 -7.56 -17.05
C LEU A 569 -3.92 -9.07 -17.26
N ASP A 570 -4.11 -9.54 -18.50
CA ASP A 570 -4.12 -10.99 -18.80
C ASP A 570 -2.82 -11.66 -18.36
N HIS A 571 -1.68 -11.07 -18.73
CA HIS A 571 -0.37 -11.62 -18.39
C HIS A 571 -0.14 -11.68 -16.88
N GLU A 572 -0.49 -10.63 -16.14
CA GLU A 572 -0.47 -10.59 -14.67
C GLU A 572 -1.41 -11.63 -14.03
N PHE A 573 -2.57 -11.90 -14.65
CA PHE A 573 -3.46 -12.98 -14.23
C PHE A 573 -2.87 -14.37 -14.49
N GLN A 574 -2.27 -14.62 -15.67
CA GLN A 574 -1.58 -15.90 -15.92
C GLN A 574 -0.40 -16.10 -14.96
N LEU A 575 0.31 -15.02 -14.64
CA LEU A 575 1.40 -14.99 -13.67
C LEU A 575 0.92 -15.31 -12.26
N THR A 576 -0.15 -14.66 -11.81
CA THR A 576 -0.87 -14.92 -10.56
C THR A 576 -1.34 -16.39 -10.46
N ARG A 577 -1.83 -16.95 -11.57
CA ARG A 577 -2.26 -18.35 -11.66
C ARG A 577 -1.07 -19.31 -11.59
N ALA A 578 0.03 -19.03 -12.30
CA ALA A 578 1.25 -19.83 -12.23
C ALA A 578 1.86 -19.83 -10.83
N LEU A 579 1.92 -18.66 -10.18
CA LEU A 579 2.30 -18.51 -8.78
C LEU A 579 1.41 -19.36 -7.85
N THR A 580 0.08 -19.31 -8.04
CA THR A 580 -0.87 -20.13 -7.27
C THR A 580 -0.56 -21.63 -7.40
N LEU A 581 -0.25 -22.11 -8.61
CA LEU A 581 0.09 -23.53 -8.86
C LEU A 581 1.40 -23.96 -8.17
N LEU A 582 2.32 -23.03 -7.91
CA LEU A 582 3.53 -23.23 -7.10
C LEU A 582 3.27 -23.04 -5.58
N GLY A 583 2.02 -22.81 -5.18
CA GLY A 583 1.62 -22.50 -3.80
C GLY A 583 2.07 -21.12 -3.32
N LEU A 584 2.47 -20.23 -4.22
CA LEU A 584 2.83 -18.84 -3.93
C LEU A 584 1.56 -17.97 -3.94
N PRO A 585 1.55 -16.84 -3.20
CA PRO A 585 0.38 -15.96 -3.11
C PRO A 585 -0.07 -15.42 -4.46
N ARG A 586 -1.37 -15.07 -4.51
CA ARG A 586 -1.95 -14.26 -5.57
C ARG A 586 -1.74 -12.79 -5.26
N GLY A 587 -0.81 -12.15 -5.97
CA GLY A 587 -0.46 -10.75 -5.76
C GLY A 587 0.37 -10.55 -4.49
N ILE A 588 1.66 -10.29 -4.66
CA ILE A 588 2.48 -9.72 -3.59
C ILE A 588 2.18 -8.21 -3.58
N ASP A 589 1.62 -7.69 -2.48
CA ASP A 589 1.28 -6.27 -2.38
C ASP A 589 2.56 -5.42 -2.48
N ALA A 590 2.76 -4.80 -3.65
CA ALA A 590 3.94 -4.01 -3.97
C ALA A 590 4.06 -2.75 -3.10
N GLN A 591 2.96 -2.31 -2.47
CA GLN A 591 2.90 -1.17 -1.56
C GLN A 591 3.20 -1.56 -0.10
N ARG A 592 3.45 -2.85 0.21
CA ARG A 592 3.81 -3.31 1.57
C ARG A 592 5.19 -3.95 1.64
N PRO A 593 5.97 -3.74 2.71
CA PRO A 593 7.32 -4.33 2.84
C PRO A 593 7.31 -5.86 2.81
N ALA A 594 6.23 -6.46 3.29
CA ALA A 594 5.98 -7.88 3.17
C ALA A 594 4.48 -8.19 3.08
N SER A 595 4.15 -9.35 2.53
CA SER A 595 2.81 -9.95 2.47
C SER A 595 2.82 -11.33 3.13
N MET A 596 1.66 -11.81 3.61
CA MET A 596 1.52 -13.14 4.22
C MET A 596 0.33 -13.92 3.63
N PHE A 597 0.57 -15.18 3.29
CA PHE A 597 -0.40 -16.07 2.65
C PHE A 597 -0.36 -17.46 3.28
N GLY A 598 -1.43 -17.84 3.97
CA GLY A 598 -1.37 -18.97 4.92
C GLY A 598 -0.29 -18.70 5.95
N HIS A 599 0.70 -19.59 6.04
CA HIS A 599 1.89 -19.42 6.88
C HIS A 599 3.14 -18.92 6.11
N ARG A 600 3.01 -18.57 4.82
CA ARG A 600 4.13 -18.11 4.00
C ARG A 600 4.23 -16.59 4.08
N VAL A 601 5.37 -16.07 4.53
CA VAL A 601 5.68 -14.63 4.53
C VAL A 601 6.60 -14.35 3.33
N ILE A 602 6.28 -13.34 2.52
CA ILE A 602 7.08 -12.97 1.35
C ILE A 602 7.44 -11.48 1.47
N PRO A 603 8.73 -11.11 1.47
CA PRO A 603 9.15 -9.71 1.45
C PRO A 603 8.97 -9.15 0.04
N SER A 604 8.55 -7.89 -0.05
CA SER A 604 8.45 -7.19 -1.32
C SER A 604 9.83 -6.66 -1.72
N ALA A 605 10.30 -7.06 -2.90
CA ALA A 605 11.56 -6.62 -3.47
C ALA A 605 11.53 -5.14 -3.87
N ALA A 606 10.33 -4.57 -4.08
CA ALA A 606 10.11 -3.13 -4.23
C ALA A 606 10.76 -2.31 -3.10
N PHE A 607 10.94 -2.91 -1.93
CA PHE A 607 11.48 -2.23 -0.75
C PHE A 607 13.00 -2.32 -0.61
N TYR A 608 13.66 -3.22 -1.33
CA TYR A 608 15.10 -3.46 -1.19
C TYR A 608 15.98 -2.22 -1.49
N PRO A 609 15.64 -1.30 -2.42
CA PRO A 609 16.38 -0.04 -2.59
C PRO A 609 16.33 0.88 -1.36
N PHE A 610 15.30 0.76 -0.54
CA PHE A 610 15.07 1.61 0.64
C PHE A 610 15.65 1.00 1.92
N LEU A 611 16.19 -0.22 1.88
CA LEU A 611 16.81 -0.88 3.02
C LEU A 611 18.31 -0.53 3.14
N ASP A 612 18.93 -0.94 4.24
CA ASP A 612 20.39 -0.88 4.39
C ASP A 612 21.02 -2.25 4.21
N PHE A 613 21.79 -2.40 3.14
CA PHE A 613 22.60 -3.61 2.91
C PHE A 613 24.11 -3.31 2.92
N ASP A 614 24.51 -2.07 2.65
CA ASP A 614 25.91 -1.72 2.43
C ASP A 614 26.49 -0.85 3.57
N GLY A 615 25.64 -0.24 4.40
CA GLY A 615 26.03 0.47 5.62
C GLY A 615 26.53 -0.46 6.73
N PRO A 616 27.22 0.06 7.77
CA PRO A 616 27.79 -0.79 8.81
C PRO A 616 26.74 -1.62 9.54
N ALA A 617 27.14 -2.85 9.87
CA ALA A 617 26.23 -3.90 10.36
C ALA A 617 25.39 -3.54 11.61
N ALA A 618 25.76 -2.50 12.36
CA ALA A 618 24.95 -1.95 13.45
C ALA A 618 23.76 -1.13 12.93
N THR A 619 24.04 -0.02 12.24
CA THR A 619 23.05 0.89 11.65
C THR A 619 22.13 0.15 10.69
N ALA A 620 22.72 -0.71 9.85
CA ALA A 620 21.97 -1.43 8.83
C ALA A 620 20.92 -2.40 9.40
N ARG A 621 21.24 -3.05 10.54
CA ARG A 621 20.26 -3.91 11.24
C ARG A 621 19.12 -3.10 11.83
N ILE A 622 19.39 -1.93 12.40
CA ILE A 622 18.37 -1.10 13.05
C ILE A 622 17.42 -0.49 12.02
N ASP A 623 17.94 -0.02 10.88
CA ASP A 623 17.14 0.45 9.74
C ASP A 623 16.21 -0.66 9.21
N ASN A 624 16.77 -1.85 8.96
CA ASN A 624 16.00 -2.99 8.46
C ASN A 624 15.00 -3.52 9.49
N MET A 625 15.28 -3.44 10.80
CA MET A 625 14.33 -3.76 11.86
C MET A 625 13.16 -2.76 11.91
N ALA A 626 13.44 -1.45 11.79
CA ALA A 626 12.42 -0.41 11.78
C ALA A 626 11.41 -0.59 10.62
N VAL A 627 11.91 -1.00 9.45
CA VAL A 627 11.12 -1.21 8.23
C VAL A 627 10.59 -2.65 8.10
N MET A 628 11.46 -3.61 7.78
CA MET A 628 11.08 -5.00 7.53
C MET A 628 10.67 -5.72 8.81
N GLY A 629 11.41 -5.50 9.91
CA GLY A 629 11.14 -6.13 11.18
C GLY A 629 9.74 -5.84 11.70
N THR A 630 9.34 -4.56 11.71
CA THR A 630 7.98 -4.17 12.14
C THR A 630 6.89 -4.66 11.19
N SER A 631 7.15 -4.71 9.87
CA SER A 631 6.23 -5.32 8.90
C SER A 631 6.08 -6.83 9.11
N PHE A 632 7.16 -7.56 9.40
CA PHE A 632 7.09 -9.00 9.69
C PHE A 632 6.32 -9.27 10.99
N ALA A 633 6.62 -8.53 12.06
CA ALA A 633 5.88 -8.66 13.32
C ALA A 633 4.37 -8.39 13.11
N GLN A 634 4.02 -7.38 12.29
CA GLN A 634 2.63 -7.05 12.00
C GLN A 634 1.90 -8.17 11.25
N LEU A 635 2.57 -8.85 10.31
CA LEU A 635 2.00 -10.02 9.64
C LEU A 635 1.82 -11.21 10.60
N LEU A 636 2.82 -11.50 11.43
CA LEU A 636 2.78 -12.59 12.41
C LEU A 636 1.67 -12.40 13.44
N TRP A 637 1.57 -11.20 14.05
CA TRP A 637 0.48 -10.86 14.97
C TRP A 637 -0.89 -10.83 14.27
N THR A 638 -0.96 -10.44 12.99
CA THR A 638 -2.19 -10.55 12.19
C THR A 638 -2.61 -12.01 11.99
N ALA A 639 -1.67 -12.94 11.78
CA ALA A 639 -1.97 -14.36 11.65
C ALA A 639 -2.48 -14.97 12.98
N VAL A 640 -1.86 -14.61 14.10
CA VAL A 640 -2.33 -14.98 15.45
C VAL A 640 -3.75 -14.44 15.69
N LYS A 641 -4.00 -13.14 15.44
CA LYS A 641 -5.34 -12.52 15.51
C LYS A 641 -6.38 -13.24 14.64
N LYS A 642 -6.03 -13.60 13.40
CA LYS A 642 -6.93 -14.35 12.49
C LYS A 642 -7.26 -15.76 13.00
N SER A 643 -6.28 -16.50 13.54
CA SER A 643 -6.55 -17.83 14.10
C SER A 643 -7.57 -17.79 15.24
N PHE A 644 -7.49 -16.79 16.12
CA PHE A 644 -8.45 -16.60 17.21
C PHE A 644 -9.86 -16.25 16.70
N LEU A 645 -9.98 -15.43 15.65
CA LEU A 645 -11.28 -15.07 15.07
C LEU A 645 -11.99 -16.27 14.43
N ASN A 646 -11.25 -17.16 13.76
CA ASN A 646 -11.85 -18.31 13.07
C ASN A 646 -12.38 -19.40 14.01
N HIS A 647 -11.69 -19.65 15.13
CA HIS A 647 -11.95 -20.83 15.96
C HIS A 647 -13.14 -20.68 16.95
N SER A 648 -14.04 -19.72 16.71
CA SER A 648 -15.13 -19.32 17.61
C SER A 648 -14.68 -18.97 19.04
N TRP A 649 -13.47 -18.44 19.19
CA TRP A 649 -12.92 -18.08 20.49
C TRP A 649 -13.52 -16.77 21.02
N GLY A 650 -13.96 -16.82 22.27
CA GLY A 650 -14.90 -15.86 22.84
C GLY A 650 -14.48 -14.39 22.70
N ALA A 651 -15.49 -13.57 22.36
CA ALA A 651 -15.37 -12.12 22.20
C ALA A 651 -14.73 -11.42 23.42
N GLU A 652 -14.73 -12.03 24.60
CA GLU A 652 -14.09 -11.52 25.82
C GLU A 652 -12.58 -11.22 25.65
N ALA A 653 -11.80 -12.07 24.99
CA ALA A 653 -10.36 -11.86 24.86
C ALA A 653 -10.06 -10.68 23.91
N PHE A 654 -10.79 -10.61 22.80
CA PHE A 654 -10.69 -9.48 21.87
C PHE A 654 -11.32 -8.20 22.44
N SER A 655 -12.33 -8.32 23.29
CA SER A 655 -12.95 -7.23 24.03
C SER A 655 -11.95 -6.61 25.02
N LYS A 656 -11.21 -7.40 25.80
CA LYS A 656 -10.19 -6.86 26.72
C LYS A 656 -9.11 -6.06 25.97
N LEU A 657 -8.63 -6.61 24.84
CA LEU A 657 -7.76 -5.90 23.89
C LEU A 657 -8.40 -4.57 23.44
N SER A 658 -9.58 -4.61 22.82
CA SER A 658 -10.24 -3.42 22.25
C SER A 658 -10.67 -2.38 23.31
N THR A 659 -10.97 -2.80 24.53
CA THR A 659 -11.32 -1.90 25.63
C THR A 659 -10.10 -1.09 26.07
N CYS A 660 -8.91 -1.72 26.13
CA CYS A 660 -7.68 -1.03 26.52
C CYS A 660 -7.27 0.04 25.52
N MET A 661 -7.40 -0.24 24.21
CA MET A 661 -6.92 0.64 23.13
C MET A 661 -8.05 1.39 22.43
N SER A 662 -9.17 1.62 23.13
CA SER A 662 -10.21 2.53 22.66
C SER A 662 -9.67 3.97 22.67
N PHE A 663 -9.12 4.40 21.54
CA PHE A 663 -8.68 5.78 21.38
C PHE A 663 -9.90 6.70 21.46
N PRO A 664 -9.87 7.80 22.26
CA PRO A 664 -10.96 8.76 22.25
C PRO A 664 -11.11 9.35 20.85
N ALA A 665 -12.28 9.19 20.23
CA ALA A 665 -12.59 9.75 18.91
C ALA A 665 -12.36 11.27 18.85
N ASP A 666 -12.48 11.94 20.00
CA ASP A 666 -12.25 13.36 20.24
C ASP A 666 -10.80 13.82 19.96
N GLY A 667 -9.84 12.89 19.80
CA GLY A 667 -8.45 13.20 19.47
C GLY A 667 -8.19 13.58 18.01
N ILE A 668 -9.11 13.27 17.09
CA ILE A 668 -8.97 13.57 15.66
C ILE A 668 -9.47 14.99 15.38
N LYS A 669 -8.50 15.91 15.19
CA LYS A 669 -8.71 17.35 14.96
C LYS A 669 -9.75 17.63 13.87
N ASP A 670 -10.47 18.74 14.02
CA ASP A 670 -11.67 19.06 13.23
C ASP A 670 -11.43 19.41 11.74
N ASP A 671 -10.17 19.46 11.30
CA ASP A 671 -9.78 19.62 9.88
C ASP A 671 -9.99 18.35 9.02
N VAL A 672 -10.67 17.33 9.56
CA VAL A 672 -11.09 16.10 8.87
C VAL A 672 -12.60 16.18 8.68
N THR A 673 -13.09 16.09 7.44
CA THR A 673 -14.53 16.33 7.16
C THR A 673 -15.41 15.30 7.88
N VAL A 674 -16.67 15.65 8.13
CA VAL A 674 -17.61 14.74 8.82
C VAL A 674 -17.80 13.41 8.06
N ALA A 675 -17.65 13.41 6.72
CA ALA A 675 -17.69 12.20 5.89
C ALA A 675 -16.42 11.34 6.06
N ASP A 676 -15.25 11.98 6.15
CA ASP A 676 -13.98 11.30 6.44
C ASP A 676 -13.99 10.74 7.88
N LYS A 677 -14.48 11.49 8.86
CA LYS A 677 -14.66 11.02 10.25
C LYS A 677 -15.63 9.83 10.31
N ALA A 678 -16.74 9.85 9.56
CA ALA A 678 -17.70 8.75 9.52
C ALA A 678 -17.13 7.47 8.88
N THR A 679 -16.23 7.58 7.90
CA THR A 679 -15.60 6.41 7.25
C THR A 679 -14.35 5.90 7.98
N SER A 680 -13.56 6.78 8.61
CA SER A 680 -12.32 6.41 9.32
C SER A 680 -12.53 5.99 10.77
N VAL A 681 -13.35 6.72 11.53
CA VAL A 681 -13.45 6.58 13.00
C VAL A 681 -14.40 5.46 13.43
N VAL A 682 -15.42 5.16 12.61
CA VAL A 682 -16.51 4.23 13.00
C VAL A 682 -16.13 2.76 12.81
N SER A 683 -15.06 2.43 12.09
CA SER A 683 -14.78 1.05 11.64
C SER A 683 -13.37 0.50 11.91
N ARG A 684 -12.40 1.33 12.30
CA ARG A 684 -11.02 0.88 12.58
C ARG A 684 -10.74 0.93 14.08
N PRO A 685 -10.96 -0.17 14.84
CA PRO A 685 -10.37 -0.28 16.16
C PRO A 685 -8.86 -0.18 16.01
N PHE A 686 -8.25 0.73 16.77
CA PHE A 686 -6.81 0.93 16.84
C PHE A 686 -6.09 -0.43 16.90
N ASP A 687 -5.23 -0.73 15.92
CA ASP A 687 -4.83 -2.11 15.71
C ASP A 687 -3.75 -2.53 16.72
N ALA A 688 -4.15 -3.28 17.75
CA ALA A 688 -3.29 -3.91 18.76
C ALA A 688 -2.02 -4.51 18.18
N VAL A 689 -2.19 -5.12 16.99
CA VAL A 689 -1.15 -5.73 16.19
C VAL A 689 0.04 -4.77 16.01
N ARG A 690 -0.17 -3.47 15.77
CA ARG A 690 0.91 -2.50 15.56
C ARG A 690 1.72 -2.23 16.83
N LEU A 691 1.06 -2.05 17.99
CA LEU A 691 1.72 -1.90 19.29
C LEU A 691 2.54 -3.16 19.63
N LEU A 692 1.90 -4.33 19.55
CA LEU A 692 2.54 -5.63 19.76
C LEU A 692 3.73 -5.82 18.81
N SER A 693 3.61 -5.41 17.55
CA SER A 693 4.68 -5.50 16.57
C SER A 693 5.91 -4.67 16.92
N ILE A 694 5.71 -3.44 17.43
CA ILE A 694 6.82 -2.59 17.85
C ILE A 694 7.51 -3.24 19.06
N ASN A 695 6.74 -3.72 20.05
CA ASN A 695 7.29 -4.39 21.24
C ASN A 695 8.09 -5.66 20.89
N SER A 696 7.57 -6.53 20.02
CA SER A 696 8.30 -7.71 19.55
C SER A 696 9.60 -7.36 18.82
N VAL A 697 9.62 -6.27 18.05
CA VAL A 697 10.84 -5.82 17.37
C VAL A 697 11.84 -5.20 18.34
N LEU A 698 11.39 -4.46 19.36
CA LEU A 698 12.26 -3.99 20.44
C LEU A 698 12.91 -5.17 21.18
N ARG A 699 12.14 -6.21 21.51
CA ARG A 699 12.65 -7.47 22.07
C ARG A 699 13.64 -8.17 21.14
N ALA A 700 13.37 -8.23 19.84
CA ALA A 700 14.33 -8.76 18.85
C ALA A 700 15.63 -7.93 18.80
N MET A 701 15.55 -6.60 19.00
CA MET A 701 16.72 -5.72 19.05
C MET A 701 17.50 -5.81 20.37
N GLN A 702 16.86 -6.15 21.49
CA GLN A 702 17.54 -6.41 22.77
C GLN A 702 18.52 -7.60 22.69
N GLY A 703 18.25 -8.56 21.79
CA GLY A 703 19.18 -9.67 21.48
C GLY A 703 20.40 -9.28 20.62
N LEU A 704 20.52 -8.03 20.17
CA LEU A 704 21.61 -7.56 19.34
C LEU A 704 22.72 -6.89 20.17
N PRO A 705 24.01 -6.93 19.73
CA PRO A 705 25.11 -6.23 20.40
C PRO A 705 24.89 -4.72 20.58
N GLN A 706 24.02 -4.12 19.76
CA GLN A 706 23.66 -2.71 19.80
C GLN A 706 22.78 -2.32 21.00
N ALA A 707 22.19 -3.29 21.71
CA ALA A 707 21.28 -3.05 22.84
C ALA A 707 21.96 -2.34 24.02
N ALA A 708 23.24 -2.63 24.27
CA ALA A 708 24.00 -2.04 25.39
C ALA A 708 24.18 -0.51 25.32
N ASP A 709 24.02 0.08 24.14
CA ASP A 709 24.08 1.53 23.89
C ASP A 709 22.78 2.03 23.21
N TRP A 710 21.64 1.34 23.39
CA TRP A 710 20.38 1.59 22.66
C TRP A 710 19.88 3.04 22.74
N HIS A 711 19.75 3.58 23.96
CA HIS A 711 19.36 4.97 24.19
C HIS A 711 20.53 5.97 24.14
N ARG A 712 21.77 5.52 23.94
CA ARG A 712 22.95 6.40 23.98
C ARG A 712 23.10 7.20 22.69
N PRO A 713 23.19 8.55 22.76
CA PRO A 713 23.50 9.40 21.60
C PRO A 713 24.77 8.98 20.85
N ARG A 714 24.72 8.93 19.51
CA ARG A 714 25.87 8.58 18.64
C ARG A 714 26.22 9.73 17.68
N PRO A 715 27.35 10.44 17.90
CA PRO A 715 27.82 11.48 16.96
C PRO A 715 28.10 10.93 15.57
N SER A 716 28.71 9.75 15.50
CA SER A 716 29.10 9.10 14.25
C SER A 716 27.95 8.76 13.31
N TRP A 717 26.69 8.91 13.70
CA TRP A 717 25.56 8.63 12.82
C TRP A 717 25.18 9.85 11.97
N SER A 718 25.31 11.05 12.51
CA SER A 718 24.75 12.28 11.92
C SER A 718 25.13 13.52 12.75
N ASP A 719 25.02 14.72 12.17
CA ASP A 719 24.99 16.01 12.91
C ASP A 719 23.80 16.14 13.90
N TRP A 720 23.06 15.06 14.13
CA TRP A 720 21.85 14.97 14.93
C TRP A 720 22.09 14.23 16.25
N ASN A 721 23.24 13.57 16.40
CA ASN A 721 23.62 12.80 17.59
C ASN A 721 22.54 11.79 18.04
N LEU A 722 21.71 11.28 17.13
CA LEU A 722 20.61 10.37 17.50
C LEU A 722 21.15 9.11 18.19
N SER A 723 20.38 8.61 19.16
CA SER A 723 20.59 7.25 19.66
C SER A 723 20.05 6.20 18.68
N HIS A 724 20.43 4.94 18.88
CA HIS A 724 19.88 3.82 18.09
C HIS A 724 18.34 3.78 18.20
N ALA A 725 17.80 4.00 19.40
CA ALA A 725 16.37 4.07 19.68
C ALA A 725 15.68 5.21 18.90
N GLN A 726 16.22 6.43 19.00
CA GLN A 726 15.66 7.60 18.31
C GLN A 726 15.67 7.40 16.78
N PHE A 727 16.75 6.86 16.23
CA PHE A 727 16.82 6.54 14.80
C PHE A 727 15.79 5.48 14.39
N PHE A 728 15.61 4.40 15.17
CA PHE A 728 14.60 3.38 14.90
C PHE A 728 13.19 3.98 14.81
N TYR A 729 12.78 4.79 15.78
CA TYR A 729 11.44 5.38 15.80
C TYR A 729 11.25 6.43 14.69
N VAL A 730 12.23 7.30 14.47
CA VAL A 730 12.21 8.25 13.34
C VAL A 730 12.08 7.48 12.03
N ARG A 731 12.85 6.40 11.85
CA ARG A 731 12.84 5.60 10.63
C ARG A 731 11.52 4.86 10.43
N HIS A 732 10.97 4.27 11.49
CA HIS A 732 9.68 3.57 11.48
C HIS A 732 8.53 4.47 11.02
N VAL A 733 8.45 5.69 11.57
CA VAL A 733 7.38 6.65 11.24
C VAL A 733 7.64 7.34 9.91
N PHE A 734 8.89 7.71 9.61
CA PHE A 734 9.28 8.26 8.32
C PHE A 734 8.89 7.32 7.18
N PHE A 735 9.05 6.02 7.39
CA PHE A 735 8.67 5.00 6.42
C PHE A 735 7.15 4.93 6.21
N ALA A 736 6.33 5.06 7.26
CA ALA A 736 4.88 5.22 7.09
C ALA A 736 4.54 6.48 6.28
N CYS A 737 5.30 7.56 6.48
CA CYS A 737 5.16 8.80 5.71
C CYS A 737 5.69 8.74 4.27
N PHE A 738 6.50 7.72 3.94
CA PHE A 738 7.05 7.54 2.61
C PHE A 738 5.98 7.12 1.59
N PHE A 739 5.02 6.32 2.06
CA PHE A 739 3.82 5.92 1.31
C PHE A 739 2.63 6.83 1.58
N SER A 740 2.80 7.85 2.43
CA SER A 740 1.76 8.80 2.75
C SER A 740 1.67 9.91 1.69
N GLY A 741 0.97 9.64 0.58
CA GLY A 741 0.50 10.71 -0.31
C GLY A 741 -0.50 11.65 0.39
N GLU A 742 -1.17 12.53 -0.33
CA GLU A 742 -2.25 13.37 0.24
C GLU A 742 -3.55 12.59 0.56
N SER A 743 -3.55 11.25 0.43
CA SER A 743 -4.74 10.43 0.62
C SER A 743 -5.18 10.34 2.09
N LEU A 744 -6.45 10.01 2.31
CA LEU A 744 -6.96 9.79 3.66
C LEU A 744 -6.26 8.60 4.34
N THR A 745 -6.08 7.49 3.61
CA THR A 745 -5.37 6.28 4.08
C THR A 745 -3.96 6.58 4.59
N ALA A 746 -3.26 7.45 3.89
CA ALA A 746 -1.92 7.93 4.23
C ALA A 746 -1.88 8.63 5.60
N ARG A 747 -2.82 9.56 5.85
CA ARG A 747 -2.96 10.24 7.15
C ARG A 747 -3.30 9.25 8.26
N LEU A 748 -4.21 8.31 8.01
CA LEU A 748 -4.61 7.31 9.00
C LEU A 748 -3.45 6.39 9.39
N LEU A 749 -2.58 5.98 8.46
CA LEU A 749 -1.38 5.20 8.78
C LEU A 749 -0.37 5.96 9.66
N MET A 750 -0.27 7.28 9.50
CA MET A 750 0.54 8.14 10.37
C MET A 750 -0.07 8.27 11.77
N GLU A 751 -1.39 8.46 11.85
CA GLU A 751 -2.13 8.54 13.11
C GLU A 751 -2.08 7.22 13.88
N ASP A 752 -2.26 6.07 13.21
CA ASP A 752 -2.08 4.71 13.75
C ASP A 752 -0.64 4.50 14.29
N ALA A 753 0.38 4.94 13.55
CA ALA A 753 1.76 4.82 14.01
C ALA A 753 2.06 5.69 15.24
N ASN A 754 1.55 6.93 15.27
CA ASN A 754 1.71 7.85 16.41
C ASN A 754 0.99 7.35 17.66
N ALA A 755 -0.24 6.86 17.51
CA ALA A 755 -1.03 6.30 18.60
C ALA A 755 -0.46 4.97 19.14
N ALA A 756 0.30 4.19 18.35
CA ALA A 756 1.02 3.02 18.85
C ALA A 756 2.14 3.40 19.82
N LEU A 757 2.95 4.39 19.45
CA LEU A 757 4.10 4.84 20.23
C LEU A 757 3.69 5.40 21.61
N ALA A 758 2.44 5.87 21.74
CA ALA A 758 1.88 6.35 23.00
C ALA A 758 1.85 5.34 24.15
N TYR A 759 2.00 4.05 23.84
CA TYR A 759 2.01 2.94 24.80
C TYR A 759 3.37 2.26 24.90
N VAL A 760 4.38 2.72 24.16
CA VAL A 760 5.72 2.12 24.12
C VAL A 760 6.64 2.85 25.09
N GLY A 761 6.94 2.23 26.24
CA GLY A 761 7.78 2.86 27.27
C GLY A 761 9.19 3.23 26.78
N ASP A 762 9.77 2.40 25.92
CA ASP A 762 11.08 2.62 25.28
C ASP A 762 11.10 3.87 24.38
N PHE A 763 9.98 4.21 23.74
CA PHE A 763 9.83 5.45 22.97
C PHE A 763 9.85 6.68 23.89
N ALA A 764 9.14 6.60 25.02
CA ALA A 764 9.14 7.66 26.02
C ALA A 764 10.54 7.90 26.60
N GLU A 765 11.30 6.83 26.88
CA GLU A 765 12.70 6.93 27.31
C GLU A 765 13.58 7.54 26.21
N ALA A 766 13.47 7.04 24.98
CA ALA A 766 14.28 7.48 23.83
C ALA A 766 14.13 8.99 23.52
N PHE A 767 12.95 9.58 23.73
CA PHE A 767 12.71 11.01 23.53
C PHE A 767 12.55 11.81 24.83
N SER A 768 12.74 11.18 25.99
CA SER A 768 12.54 11.79 27.32
C SER A 768 11.15 12.40 27.52
N CYS A 769 10.12 11.76 26.97
CA CYS A 769 8.73 12.21 27.10
C CYS A 769 8.22 12.03 28.53
N THR A 770 7.46 13.02 29.01
CA THR A 770 6.85 12.95 30.34
C THR A 770 5.54 12.14 30.31
N PRO A 771 5.08 11.58 31.44
CA PRO A 771 3.75 10.94 31.51
C PRO A 771 2.59 11.88 31.20
N ASP A 772 2.80 13.20 31.24
CA ASP A 772 1.81 14.22 30.92
C ASP A 772 1.91 14.72 29.46
N SER A 773 2.90 14.27 28.69
CA SER A 773 3.12 14.67 27.30
C SER A 773 1.97 14.20 26.39
N PRO A 774 1.49 15.01 25.42
CA PRO A 774 0.32 14.67 24.59
C PRO A 774 0.43 13.36 23.80
N THR A 775 1.65 12.92 23.43
CA THR A 775 1.85 11.63 22.77
C THR A 775 1.84 10.45 23.73
N MET A 776 1.79 10.62 25.05
CA MET A 776 1.88 9.53 26.03
C MET A 776 0.52 9.21 26.65
N ASN A 777 0.12 7.94 26.65
CA ASN A 777 -1.06 7.52 27.39
C ASN A 777 -0.70 7.12 28.83
N LYS A 778 -1.27 7.83 29.82
CA LYS A 778 -1.12 7.53 31.26
C LYS A 778 -1.62 6.14 31.65
N ARG A 779 -2.48 5.52 30.84
CA ARG A 779 -2.89 4.12 30.94
C ARG A 779 -2.05 3.31 29.96
N ALA A 780 -0.84 2.93 30.37
CA ALA A 780 -0.04 1.97 29.62
C ALA A 780 -0.82 0.65 29.51
N CYS A 781 -1.20 0.28 28.29
CA CYS A 781 -1.78 -1.03 28.00
C CYS A 781 -0.66 -2.06 28.00
N LEU A 782 -0.51 -2.77 29.12
CA LEU A 782 0.13 -4.08 29.15
C LEU A 782 -0.84 -5.04 28.45
N VAL A 783 -0.50 -5.41 27.20
CA VAL A 783 -1.26 -6.30 26.31
C VAL A 783 -0.67 -7.70 26.36
#